data_AF-A0A7J6VNZ6-F1
#
_entry.id   AF-A0A7J6VNZ6-F1
#
_cell.length_a   1.000
_cell.length_b   1.000
_cell.length_c   1.000
_cell.angle_alpha   90.00
_cell.angle_beta   90.00
_cell.angle_gamma   90.00
#
_symmetry.space_group_name_H-M   'P 1'
#
loop_
_entity.id
_entity.type
_entity.pdbx_description
1 polymer ?
#
loop_
_entity_poly.entity_id
_entity_poly.type
_entity_poly.pdbx_seq_one_letter_code
_entity_poly.pdbx_strand_id
1 'polypeptide(L)'
;MVSRSYSNLLDLASGDNLSFGRVGKRLPRVMTVAGIISELDDENTNSVGSDVPSSVSQERMIIVGNQLPLRAHRRSDGDGGWYFSWDEDSLLLQLKDGLGEDVEVIYIGCLRENIDPSEQDDVAQTLLETFKCVPAFLSPDLFSKFYHGFCKQQLWPLFHYMLPLSPDLGGRFDRSLWQAYVSVNKIFADKVMEVINPDDDFVWVHDYHLMVLPTFLRKRFNRVKLGFFLHSPFPSSEIYRTLPVRDELLRALLNSDLIGFHTFDYARHFLSCCSRMLGLGYQSKRGYIGLEYYGRTVSIKILPVGIHMGQLKSVMHLPETESRTAELRDQFRGCTVLLGVDDMDIFKGISLKLLAMEQLLVQHPDCRGKVVLVQIANPARGRGRDVQEVQSETYSTAKRINETFGRPGYSPVVLIDTPLQFYERIAYYMIAECCLVTAVRDGMNLIPYEYIICRQGNEKLDETLQLDPSVPKKSMLVVSEFIGCSPSLSGAIRVNPWNIDAVAEAMDHALVVPESEKQLRHEKHYRYVSTHDVGYWAQSFLQDLERACRDHLRRRCWGIGFGLGFRVIALDPNFRKLSLDHIVSAYKRCRNRAILLDYDGTMMAPSVTDKTPNPEVIGFLNSLCRDPKNVVFLVSGRDKKTLTDWFSSCEKLGLAAEHGYFMR
;
A
#
# COMPACT_ATOMS: atom_id res chain seq x y z
N MET A 1 -21.39 51.87 -20.76
CA MET A 1 -21.60 51.05 -21.98
C MET A 1 -20.93 49.72 -21.80
N VAL A 2 -21.65 48.67 -22.18
CA VAL A 2 -21.50 47.27 -21.80
C VAL A 2 -20.55 46.55 -22.77
N SER A 3 -19.68 45.71 -22.18
CA SER A 3 -19.26 44.36 -22.60
C SER A 3 -18.96 44.06 -24.08
N ARG A 4 -17.79 43.45 -24.34
CA ARG A 4 -17.70 42.02 -24.68
C ARG A 4 -16.25 41.62 -24.95
N SER A 5 -15.72 40.72 -24.13
CA SER A 5 -14.60 39.86 -24.48
C SER A 5 -14.80 38.51 -23.81
N TYR A 6 -15.51 37.63 -24.52
CA TYR A 6 -15.54 36.18 -24.31
C TYR A 6 -15.76 35.58 -25.70
N SER A 7 -14.80 34.81 -26.19
CA SER A 7 -14.92 33.65 -27.10
C SER A 7 -13.55 33.36 -27.71
N ASN A 8 -13.25 32.06 -27.87
CA ASN A 8 -12.12 31.46 -28.60
C ASN A 8 -10.97 30.94 -27.74
N LEU A 9 -11.21 29.77 -27.12
CA LEU A 9 -10.20 28.75 -26.86
C LEU A 9 -10.87 27.35 -26.85
N LEU A 10 -11.78 27.12 -27.80
CA LEU A 10 -12.51 25.86 -28.00
C LEU A 10 -12.21 25.19 -29.37
N ASP A 11 -11.18 25.67 -30.09
CA ASP A 11 -10.98 25.33 -31.51
C ASP A 11 -9.65 24.60 -31.82
N LEU A 12 -9.16 23.76 -30.90
CA LEU A 12 -7.97 22.90 -31.13
C LEU A 12 -8.19 21.42 -30.80
N ALA A 13 -9.44 20.94 -30.84
CA ALA A 13 -9.73 19.53 -30.69
C ALA A 13 -10.91 19.09 -31.58
N SER A 14 -10.72 19.16 -32.90
CA SER A 14 -11.62 18.55 -33.87
C SER A 14 -10.88 18.29 -35.18
N GLY A 15 -10.61 17.01 -35.46
CA GLY A 15 -10.04 16.55 -36.73
C GLY A 15 -9.38 15.19 -36.64
N ASP A 16 -10.16 14.11 -36.49
CA ASP A 16 -10.44 13.21 -37.62
C ASP A 16 -11.21 11.97 -37.15
N ASN A 17 -12.45 11.88 -37.66
CA ASN A 17 -13.33 10.74 -37.54
C ASN A 17 -12.99 9.73 -38.62
N LEU A 18 -12.63 8.50 -38.24
CA LEU A 18 -12.73 7.34 -39.12
C LEU A 18 -13.84 6.42 -38.62
N SER A 19 -14.78 6.19 -39.52
CA SER A 19 -16.00 5.40 -39.38
C SER A 19 -15.73 3.93 -39.09
N PHE A 20 -16.38 3.37 -38.07
CA PHE A 20 -16.66 1.93 -37.99
C PHE A 20 -18.10 1.67 -37.56
N GLY A 21 -18.72 0.72 -38.27
CA GLY A 21 -20.13 0.40 -38.21
C GLY A 21 -20.56 -0.23 -36.89
N ARG A 22 -21.83 0.02 -36.56
CA ARG A 22 -22.57 -0.74 -35.54
C ARG A 22 -22.69 -2.19 -35.97
N VAL A 23 -22.41 -3.13 -35.07
CA VAL A 23 -23.36 -4.11 -34.45
C VAL A 23 -22.59 -4.88 -33.36
N GLY A 24 -23.11 -4.90 -32.12
CA GLY A 24 -22.59 -5.71 -31.02
C GLY A 24 -23.23 -5.29 -29.69
N LYS A 25 -23.86 -6.23 -28.99
CA LYS A 25 -24.87 -6.01 -27.92
C LYS A 25 -24.27 -5.36 -26.66
N ARG A 26 -24.97 -4.35 -26.12
CA ARG A 26 -24.67 -3.75 -24.80
C ARG A 26 -25.26 -4.61 -23.67
N LEU A 27 -24.46 -4.87 -22.64
CA LEU A 27 -24.91 -5.36 -21.33
C LEU A 27 -25.89 -4.36 -20.67
N PRO A 28 -26.86 -4.83 -19.87
CA PRO A 28 -27.92 -3.97 -19.35
C PRO A 28 -27.41 -3.06 -18.23
N ARG A 29 -27.64 -1.75 -18.40
CA ARG A 29 -27.49 -0.75 -17.34
C ARG A 29 -28.54 -1.01 -16.25
N VAL A 30 -28.09 -1.34 -15.05
CA VAL A 30 -28.94 -1.25 -13.85
C VAL A 30 -29.20 0.24 -13.57
N MET A 31 -30.45 0.54 -13.23
CA MET A 31 -31.06 1.87 -13.23
C MET A 31 -30.35 2.88 -12.32
N THR A 32 -29.84 3.97 -12.90
CA THR A 32 -29.61 5.22 -12.18
C THR A 32 -30.87 6.07 -12.25
N VAL A 33 -31.53 6.29 -11.10
CA VAL A 33 -32.60 7.28 -10.97
C VAL A 33 -32.00 8.68 -11.06
N ALA A 34 -32.55 9.50 -11.94
CA ALA A 34 -32.21 10.91 -12.10
C ALA A 34 -33.00 11.78 -11.11
N GLY A 35 -32.34 12.74 -10.48
CA GLY A 35 -32.96 13.76 -9.66
C GLY A 35 -32.15 15.06 -9.69
N ILE A 36 -32.31 15.84 -10.75
CA ILE A 36 -32.05 17.29 -10.75
C ILE A 36 -33.35 17.92 -10.26
N ILE A 37 -33.38 18.55 -9.08
CA ILE A 37 -34.34 19.63 -8.80
C ILE A 37 -33.67 20.71 -7.94
N SER A 38 -33.86 21.93 -8.42
CA SER A 38 -33.58 23.25 -7.85
C SER A 38 -34.23 23.51 -6.49
N GLU A 39 -33.50 24.15 -5.59
CA GLU A 39 -34.06 24.74 -4.36
C GLU A 39 -34.95 25.94 -4.72
N LEU A 40 -36.25 25.80 -4.49
CA LEU A 40 -37.20 26.89 -4.26
C LEU A 40 -38.09 26.48 -3.08
N ASP A 41 -38.26 27.42 -2.15
CA ASP A 41 -39.04 27.34 -0.91
C ASP A 41 -40.50 26.93 -1.15
N ASP A 42 -41.08 26.10 -0.28
CA ASP A 42 -42.34 26.42 0.42
C ASP A 42 -42.72 25.41 1.52
N GLU A 43 -43.40 25.93 2.54
CA GLU A 43 -43.87 25.25 3.75
C GLU A 43 -45.10 24.32 3.56
N ASN A 44 -45.25 23.38 4.49
CA ASN A 44 -46.48 22.66 4.91
C ASN A 44 -47.14 21.67 3.92
N THR A 45 -47.12 20.37 4.24
CA THR A 45 -48.29 19.58 4.74
C THR A 45 -48.00 18.06 4.81
N ASN A 46 -48.76 17.39 5.67
CA ASN A 46 -48.60 16.03 6.19
C ASN A 46 -48.73 14.86 5.20
N SER A 47 -47.83 13.88 5.36
CA SER A 47 -48.05 12.41 5.44
C SER A 47 -49.08 11.72 4.52
N VAL A 48 -48.59 10.81 3.66
CA VAL A 48 -49.05 9.41 3.60
C VAL A 48 -47.85 8.52 3.24
N GLY A 49 -47.46 7.61 4.14
CA GLY A 49 -46.37 6.66 3.96
C GLY A 49 -46.74 5.51 3.03
N SER A 50 -45.84 5.16 2.11
CA SER A 50 -45.84 3.86 1.45
C SER A 50 -44.71 3.02 2.06
N ASP A 51 -45.09 2.07 2.92
CA ASP A 51 -44.21 1.04 3.44
C ASP A 51 -43.79 0.10 2.29
N VAL A 52 -42.70 0.43 1.64
CA VAL A 52 -41.84 -0.56 0.98
C VAL A 52 -40.75 -0.85 2.00
N PRO A 53 -40.53 -2.11 2.43
CA PRO A 53 -39.42 -2.41 3.32
C PRO A 53 -38.15 -2.04 2.58
N SER A 54 -37.49 -0.98 3.04
CA SER A 54 -36.14 -0.62 2.63
C SER A 54 -35.29 -1.89 2.75
N SER A 55 -34.79 -2.40 1.63
CA SER A 55 -33.75 -3.43 1.62
C SER A 55 -32.69 -3.01 2.64
N VAL A 56 -32.42 -3.87 3.62
CA VAL A 56 -31.34 -3.68 4.58
C VAL A 56 -30.12 -3.20 3.80
N SER A 57 -29.64 -1.99 4.07
CA SER A 57 -28.53 -1.39 3.33
C SER A 57 -27.29 -2.20 3.65
N GLN A 58 -26.99 -3.20 2.81
CA GLN A 58 -25.83 -4.05 2.98
C GLN A 58 -24.58 -3.19 2.75
N GLU A 59 -23.69 -3.13 3.74
CA GLU A 59 -22.43 -2.39 3.60
C GLU A 59 -21.56 -3.06 2.54
N ARG A 60 -20.96 -2.25 1.66
CA ARG A 60 -20.18 -2.73 0.51
C ARG A 60 -18.74 -2.27 0.61
N MET A 61 -17.82 -3.21 0.47
CA MET A 61 -16.37 -2.99 0.45
C MET A 61 -15.79 -3.36 -0.91
N ILE A 62 -15.15 -2.41 -1.57
CA ILE A 62 -14.42 -2.61 -2.82
C ILE A 62 -12.94 -2.75 -2.50
N ILE A 63 -12.40 -3.95 -2.65
CA ILE A 63 -10.98 -4.26 -2.45
C ILE A 63 -10.27 -4.16 -3.79
N VAL A 64 -9.25 -3.31 -3.84
CA VAL A 64 -8.49 -3.04 -5.07
C VAL A 64 -7.03 -3.44 -4.86
N GLY A 65 -6.56 -4.45 -5.59
CA GLY A 65 -5.19 -4.93 -5.53
C GLY A 65 -4.65 -5.29 -6.91
N ASN A 66 -3.33 -5.33 -7.06
CA ASN A 66 -2.70 -5.58 -8.37
C ASN A 66 -3.20 -6.88 -9.05
N GLN A 67 -3.47 -7.93 -8.27
CA GLN A 67 -4.01 -9.19 -8.77
C GLN A 67 -5.34 -9.51 -8.10
N LEU A 68 -6.26 -10.09 -8.87
CA LEU A 68 -7.45 -10.72 -8.32
C LEU A 68 -7.07 -11.94 -7.47
N PRO A 69 -7.84 -12.26 -6.42
CA PRO A 69 -7.69 -13.49 -5.64
C PRO A 69 -8.19 -14.74 -6.40
N LEU A 70 -7.83 -14.89 -7.66
CA LEU A 70 -8.29 -15.97 -8.54
C LEU A 70 -7.14 -16.64 -9.27
N ARG A 71 -7.28 -17.94 -9.50
CA ARG A 71 -6.47 -18.73 -10.43
C ARG A 71 -7.28 -18.93 -11.71
N ALA A 72 -6.65 -18.66 -12.85
CA ALA A 72 -7.24 -18.83 -14.17
C ALA A 72 -6.56 -19.99 -14.88
N HIS A 73 -7.35 -20.91 -15.43
CA HIS A 73 -6.87 -22.07 -16.17
C HIS A 73 -7.60 -22.16 -17.50
N ARG A 74 -6.86 -22.45 -18.57
CA ARG A 74 -7.45 -22.70 -19.88
C ARG A 74 -7.97 -24.14 -19.95
N ARG A 75 -9.22 -24.33 -20.37
CA ARG A 75 -9.78 -25.68 -20.54
C ARG A 75 -9.06 -26.40 -21.68
N SER A 76 -8.65 -27.63 -21.43
CA SER A 76 -7.94 -28.50 -22.38
C SER A 76 -8.85 -29.19 -23.40
N ASP A 77 -10.17 -29.14 -23.21
CA ASP A 77 -11.12 -30.06 -23.85
C ASP A 77 -11.67 -29.56 -25.20
N GLY A 78 -10.88 -28.78 -25.95
CA GLY A 78 -11.19 -28.38 -27.33
C GLY A 78 -12.27 -27.28 -27.50
N ASP A 79 -13.07 -27.00 -26.47
CA ASP A 79 -14.22 -26.07 -26.55
C ASP A 79 -13.85 -24.59 -26.34
N GLY A 80 -12.56 -24.27 -26.14
CA GLY A 80 -12.07 -22.89 -26.01
C GLY A 80 -12.75 -22.12 -24.88
N GLY A 81 -12.27 -22.26 -23.64
CA GLY A 81 -12.86 -21.53 -22.51
C GLY A 81 -11.97 -21.48 -21.28
N TRP A 82 -12.33 -20.60 -20.35
CA TRP A 82 -11.61 -20.39 -19.11
C TRP A 82 -12.32 -21.09 -17.94
N TYR A 83 -11.53 -21.60 -17.00
CA TYR A 83 -11.96 -22.08 -15.70
C TYR A 83 -11.29 -21.24 -14.62
N PHE A 84 -12.07 -20.82 -13.62
CA PHE A 84 -11.60 -19.97 -12.54
C PHE A 84 -11.86 -20.65 -11.19
N SER A 85 -10.92 -20.49 -10.27
CA SER A 85 -11.05 -20.90 -8.88
C SER A 85 -10.46 -19.83 -7.97
N TRP A 86 -10.87 -19.82 -6.70
CA TRP A 86 -10.29 -18.94 -5.70
C TRP A 86 -8.81 -19.27 -5.46
N ASP A 87 -7.99 -18.23 -5.33
CA ASP A 87 -6.63 -18.37 -4.82
C ASP A 87 -6.68 -18.29 -3.29
N GLU A 88 -6.82 -19.45 -2.64
CA GLU A 88 -6.92 -19.57 -1.17
C GLU A 88 -5.72 -18.94 -0.44
N ASP A 89 -4.56 -18.87 -1.10
CA ASP A 89 -3.33 -18.27 -0.57
C ASP A 89 -3.32 -16.73 -0.68
N SER A 90 -4.35 -16.13 -1.29
CA SER A 90 -4.42 -14.68 -1.46
C SER A 90 -4.85 -13.98 -0.18
N LEU A 91 -4.00 -13.09 0.32
CA LEU A 91 -4.33 -12.20 1.44
C LEU A 91 -5.63 -11.43 1.21
N LEU A 92 -5.92 -11.02 -0.03
CA LEU A 92 -7.13 -10.26 -0.35
C LEU A 92 -8.39 -11.11 -0.19
N LEU A 93 -8.31 -12.42 -0.44
CA LEU A 93 -9.43 -13.31 -0.16
C LEU A 93 -9.59 -13.51 1.34
N GLN A 94 -8.47 -13.82 2.02
CA GLN A 94 -8.41 -14.15 3.44
C GLN A 94 -8.91 -13.02 4.35
N LEU A 95 -8.74 -11.76 3.94
CA LEU A 95 -9.19 -10.62 4.75
C LEU A 95 -10.71 -10.47 4.80
N LYS A 96 -11.44 -11.09 3.87
CA LYS A 96 -12.92 -11.09 3.84
C LYS A 96 -13.50 -11.58 5.16
N ASP A 97 -12.90 -12.60 5.74
CA ASP A 97 -13.36 -13.23 6.98
C ASP A 97 -13.34 -12.28 8.19
N GLY A 98 -12.58 -11.17 8.11
CA GLY A 98 -12.58 -10.12 9.13
C GLY A 98 -13.54 -8.95 8.88
N LEU A 99 -14.20 -8.88 7.72
CA LEU A 99 -15.11 -7.78 7.39
C LEU A 99 -16.55 -8.01 7.89
N GLY A 100 -16.90 -9.24 8.27
CA GLY A 100 -18.24 -9.62 8.72
C GLY A 100 -19.09 -10.23 7.59
N GLU A 101 -20.02 -11.11 7.95
CA GLU A 101 -20.85 -11.86 6.99
C GLU A 101 -21.80 -10.96 6.19
N ASP A 102 -22.20 -9.83 6.78
CA ASP A 102 -23.12 -8.89 6.17
C ASP A 102 -22.43 -7.94 5.16
N VAL A 103 -21.10 -7.90 5.07
CA VAL A 103 -20.40 -7.00 4.14
C VAL A 103 -20.26 -7.67 2.77
N GLU A 104 -20.86 -7.08 1.74
CA GLU A 104 -20.62 -7.53 0.36
C GLU A 104 -19.25 -7.01 -0.10
N VAL A 105 -18.39 -7.94 -0.55
CA VAL A 105 -17.04 -7.63 -0.99
C VAL A 105 -16.92 -7.79 -2.50
N ILE A 106 -16.40 -6.76 -3.17
CA ILE A 106 -16.10 -6.75 -4.60
C ILE A 106 -14.60 -6.60 -4.78
N TYR A 107 -14.00 -7.45 -5.60
CA TYR A 107 -12.56 -7.44 -5.88
C TYR A 107 -12.25 -6.83 -7.23
N ILE A 108 -11.23 -5.98 -7.29
CA ILE A 108 -10.75 -5.38 -8.55
C ILE A 108 -9.25 -5.62 -8.67
N GLY A 109 -8.83 -6.20 -9.79
CA GLY A 109 -7.44 -6.58 -10.03
C GLY A 109 -7.18 -7.19 -11.41
N CYS A 110 -5.92 -7.46 -11.72
CA CYS A 110 -5.55 -8.21 -12.92
C CYS A 110 -5.64 -9.73 -12.71
N LEU A 111 -5.94 -10.47 -13.76
CA LEU A 111 -5.65 -11.91 -13.81
C LEU A 111 -4.15 -12.14 -14.06
N ARG A 112 -3.62 -13.29 -13.63
CA ARG A 112 -2.23 -13.68 -13.91
C ARG A 112 -2.00 -14.05 -15.38
N GLU A 113 -3.04 -14.60 -16.01
CA GLU A 113 -3.02 -15.02 -17.41
C GLU A 113 -3.46 -13.88 -18.34
N ASN A 114 -2.90 -13.87 -19.56
CA ASN A 114 -3.28 -12.91 -20.59
C ASN A 114 -4.52 -13.41 -21.34
N ILE A 115 -5.63 -12.67 -21.22
CA ILE A 115 -6.91 -12.98 -21.87
C ILE A 115 -7.00 -12.24 -23.21
N ASP A 116 -7.34 -12.96 -24.27
CA ASP A 116 -7.50 -12.35 -25.60
C ASP A 116 -8.64 -11.31 -25.59
N PRO A 117 -8.47 -10.14 -26.23
CA PRO A 117 -9.53 -9.13 -26.31
C PRO A 117 -10.89 -9.64 -26.75
N SER A 118 -10.97 -10.68 -27.60
CA SER A 118 -12.27 -11.24 -28.01
C SER A 118 -13.00 -12.01 -26.90
N GLU A 119 -12.29 -12.48 -25.87
CA GLU A 119 -12.83 -13.26 -24.76
C GLU A 119 -13.05 -12.41 -23.49
N GLN A 120 -12.60 -11.15 -23.48
CA GLN A 120 -12.56 -10.31 -22.27
C GLN A 120 -13.95 -10.00 -21.69
N ASP A 121 -14.95 -9.76 -22.54
CA ASP A 121 -16.31 -9.44 -22.09
C ASP A 121 -16.97 -10.65 -21.40
N ASP A 122 -16.84 -11.84 -21.98
CA ASP A 122 -17.39 -13.08 -21.42
C ASP A 122 -16.69 -13.46 -20.11
N VAL A 123 -15.37 -13.29 -20.05
CA VAL A 123 -14.60 -13.50 -18.82
C VAL A 123 -15.02 -12.49 -17.75
N ALA A 124 -15.13 -11.20 -18.07
CA ALA A 124 -15.53 -10.18 -17.11
C ALA A 124 -16.93 -10.45 -16.53
N GLN A 125 -17.88 -10.85 -17.37
CA GLN A 125 -19.23 -11.20 -16.93
C GLN A 125 -19.21 -12.41 -15.98
N THR A 126 -18.50 -13.47 -16.36
CA THR A 126 -18.36 -14.69 -15.55
C THR A 126 -17.75 -14.40 -14.18
N LEU A 127 -16.70 -13.58 -14.15
CA LEU A 127 -16.01 -13.20 -12.92
C LEU A 127 -16.87 -12.33 -12.00
N LEU A 128 -17.66 -11.42 -12.55
CA LEU A 128 -18.54 -10.56 -11.77
C LEU A 128 -19.70 -11.37 -11.17
N GLU A 129 -20.35 -12.21 -11.95
CA GLU A 129 -21.52 -12.99 -11.51
C GLU A 129 -21.15 -14.07 -10.51
N THR A 130 -20.04 -14.79 -10.75
CA THR A 130 -19.66 -15.96 -9.94
C THR A 130 -18.78 -15.59 -8.75
N PHE A 131 -17.88 -14.64 -8.93
CA PHE A 131 -16.82 -14.33 -7.95
C PHE A 131 -16.87 -12.90 -7.42
N LYS A 132 -17.81 -12.06 -7.87
CA LYS A 132 -17.84 -10.61 -7.53
C LYS A 132 -16.49 -9.92 -7.82
N CYS A 133 -15.84 -10.36 -8.90
CA CYS A 133 -14.53 -9.88 -9.31
C CYS A 133 -14.65 -9.07 -10.61
N VAL A 134 -14.02 -7.89 -10.64
CA VAL A 134 -13.94 -7.02 -11.82
C VAL A 134 -12.50 -7.06 -12.33
N PRO A 135 -12.25 -7.70 -13.50
CA PRO A 135 -10.91 -7.77 -14.04
C PRO A 135 -10.47 -6.44 -14.67
N ALA A 136 -9.24 -6.03 -14.36
CA ALA A 136 -8.52 -4.98 -15.07
C ALA A 136 -7.62 -5.63 -16.12
N PHE A 137 -8.07 -5.68 -17.37
CA PHE A 137 -7.27 -6.21 -18.48
C PHE A 137 -6.20 -5.20 -18.90
N LEU A 138 -4.95 -5.66 -18.98
CA LEU A 138 -3.80 -4.86 -19.40
C LEU A 138 -3.16 -5.50 -20.63
N SER A 139 -2.76 -4.70 -21.61
CA SER A 139 -1.97 -5.23 -22.72
C SER A 139 -0.60 -5.74 -22.21
N PRO A 140 -0.02 -6.78 -22.83
CA PRO A 140 1.26 -7.34 -22.38
C PRO A 140 2.40 -6.31 -22.30
N ASP A 141 2.46 -5.38 -23.26
CA ASP A 141 3.45 -4.27 -23.24
C ASP A 141 3.23 -3.33 -22.06
N LEU A 142 1.98 -2.92 -21.82
CA LEU A 142 1.63 -2.02 -20.72
C LEU A 142 1.90 -2.69 -19.37
N PHE A 143 1.51 -3.96 -19.22
CA PHE A 143 1.81 -4.76 -18.03
C PHE A 143 3.31 -4.87 -17.78
N SER A 144 4.10 -5.14 -18.81
CA SER A 144 5.56 -5.24 -18.69
C SER A 144 6.18 -3.93 -18.19
N LYS A 145 5.83 -2.79 -18.80
CA LYS A 145 6.35 -1.46 -18.40
C LYS A 145 5.90 -1.06 -16.99
N PHE A 146 4.65 -1.34 -16.64
CA PHE A 146 4.10 -1.05 -15.32
C PHE A 146 4.70 -1.96 -14.23
N TYR A 147 4.53 -3.27 -14.36
CA TYR A 147 4.82 -4.23 -13.31
C TYR A 147 6.31 -4.57 -13.26
N HIS A 148 6.88 -5.05 -14.37
CA HIS A 148 8.31 -5.40 -14.41
C HIS A 148 9.20 -4.16 -14.42
N GLY A 149 8.82 -3.11 -15.15
CA GLY A 149 9.54 -1.85 -15.19
C GLY A 149 9.36 -1.03 -13.92
N PHE A 150 8.29 -0.23 -13.82
CA PHE A 150 8.17 0.74 -12.73
C PHE A 150 8.05 0.09 -11.34
N CYS A 151 7.19 -0.91 -11.16
CA CYS A 151 6.97 -1.53 -9.85
C CYS A 151 8.20 -2.33 -9.38
N LYS A 152 8.74 -3.22 -10.21
CA LYS A 152 9.81 -4.14 -9.81
C LYS A 152 11.23 -3.63 -10.00
N GLN A 153 11.50 -2.73 -10.96
CA GLN A 153 12.85 -2.16 -11.14
C GLN A 153 13.03 -0.81 -10.43
N GLN A 154 11.97 -0.03 -10.19
CA GLN A 154 12.08 1.29 -9.55
C GLN A 154 11.55 1.31 -8.11
N LEU A 155 10.26 1.03 -7.90
CA LEU A 155 9.65 1.14 -6.56
C LEU A 155 10.15 0.06 -5.59
N TRP A 156 10.19 -1.20 -6.01
CA TRP A 156 10.57 -2.32 -5.15
C TRP A 156 11.99 -2.17 -4.59
N PRO A 157 13.05 -1.92 -5.41
CA PRO A 157 14.39 -1.73 -4.87
C PRO A 157 14.50 -0.51 -3.96
N LEU A 158 13.88 0.61 -4.36
CA LEU A 158 13.90 1.84 -3.57
C LEU A 158 13.27 1.65 -2.18
N PHE A 159 12.11 0.98 -2.11
CA PHE A 159 11.42 0.74 -0.84
C PHE A 159 12.19 -0.24 0.04
N HIS A 160 13.03 -1.08 -0.56
CA HIS A 160 13.95 -2.00 0.12
C HIS A 160 15.38 -1.44 0.27
N TYR A 161 15.54 -0.12 0.23
CA TYR A 161 16.79 0.60 0.52
C TYR A 161 17.93 0.35 -0.49
N MET A 162 17.61 -0.15 -1.68
CA MET A 162 18.56 -0.23 -2.79
C MET A 162 18.47 1.05 -3.62
N LEU A 163 19.55 1.82 -3.60
CA LEU A 163 19.67 3.02 -4.43
C LEU A 163 20.08 2.66 -5.86
N PRO A 164 19.59 3.41 -6.87
CA PRO A 164 19.98 3.20 -8.26
C PRO A 164 21.38 3.76 -8.53
N LEU A 165 22.42 3.11 -8.00
CA LEU A 165 23.81 3.58 -8.08
C LEU A 165 24.44 3.32 -9.45
N SER A 166 23.94 2.33 -10.20
CA SER A 166 24.42 1.99 -11.54
C SER A 166 23.24 1.69 -12.48
N PRO A 167 23.42 1.70 -13.81
CA PRO A 167 22.38 1.26 -14.74
C PRO A 167 21.91 -0.19 -14.48
N ASP A 168 22.79 -1.02 -13.93
CA ASP A 168 22.51 -2.42 -13.60
C ASP A 168 21.77 -2.57 -12.26
N LEU A 169 22.05 -1.70 -11.27
CA LEU A 169 21.40 -1.70 -9.95
C LEU A 169 20.30 -0.65 -9.92
N GLY A 170 19.02 -1.05 -10.04
CA GLY A 170 17.86 -0.16 -9.90
C GLY A 170 17.53 0.76 -11.09
N GLY A 171 18.42 0.88 -12.07
CA GLY A 171 18.18 1.56 -13.35
C GLY A 171 17.95 3.09 -13.25
N ARG A 172 18.20 3.80 -14.35
CA ARG A 172 17.87 5.24 -14.40
C ARG A 172 16.35 5.43 -14.48
N PHE A 173 15.86 6.51 -13.88
CA PHE A 173 14.43 6.86 -13.97
C PHE A 173 13.99 6.99 -15.43
N ASP A 174 12.99 6.20 -15.80
CA ASP A 174 12.38 6.21 -17.13
C ASP A 174 10.96 6.77 -17.03
N ARG A 175 10.74 7.89 -17.73
CA ARG A 175 9.45 8.59 -17.78
C ARG A 175 8.37 7.75 -18.46
N SER A 176 8.72 6.89 -19.41
CA SER A 176 7.76 6.01 -20.09
C SER A 176 7.20 4.96 -19.13
N LEU A 177 8.03 4.43 -18.23
CA LEU A 177 7.61 3.50 -17.17
C LEU A 177 6.67 4.20 -16.18
N TRP A 178 6.97 5.45 -15.81
CA TRP A 178 6.06 6.26 -14.99
C TRP A 178 4.71 6.49 -15.69
N GLN A 179 4.71 6.81 -16.98
CA GLN A 179 3.48 6.99 -17.76
C GLN A 179 2.65 5.70 -17.83
N ALA A 180 3.30 4.54 -18.00
CA ALA A 180 2.65 3.25 -17.93
C ALA A 180 2.02 3.03 -16.54
N TYR A 181 2.74 3.35 -15.46
CA TYR A 181 2.24 3.23 -14.08
C TYR A 181 0.99 4.08 -13.83
N VAL A 182 1.02 5.34 -14.24
CA VAL A 182 -0.14 6.25 -14.15
C VAL A 182 -1.30 5.76 -15.01
N SER A 183 -1.02 5.24 -16.22
CA SER A 183 -2.05 4.72 -17.13
C SER A 183 -2.75 3.48 -16.57
N VAL A 184 -1.98 2.54 -15.99
CA VAL A 184 -2.56 1.36 -15.33
C VAL A 184 -3.40 1.77 -14.13
N ASN A 185 -2.91 2.66 -13.27
CA ASN A 185 -3.69 3.14 -12.13
C ASN A 185 -4.99 3.84 -12.56
N LYS A 186 -5.00 4.50 -13.72
CA LYS A 186 -6.21 5.07 -14.31
C LYS A 186 -7.19 3.98 -14.76
N ILE A 187 -6.71 2.93 -15.44
CA ILE A 187 -7.55 1.78 -15.83
C ILE A 187 -8.21 1.15 -14.60
N PHE A 188 -7.45 0.95 -13.53
CA PHE A 188 -7.98 0.44 -12.27
C PHE A 188 -9.03 1.40 -11.66
N ALA A 189 -8.78 2.71 -11.68
CA ALA A 189 -9.77 3.68 -11.21
C ALA A 189 -11.06 3.64 -12.05
N ASP A 190 -10.94 3.48 -13.37
CA ASP A 190 -12.09 3.32 -14.27
C ASP A 190 -12.89 2.05 -13.91
N LYS A 191 -12.22 0.94 -13.58
CA LYS A 191 -12.88 -0.29 -13.08
C LYS A 191 -13.59 -0.12 -11.75
N VAL A 192 -13.03 0.65 -10.82
CA VAL A 192 -13.74 1.00 -9.57
C VAL A 192 -14.99 1.83 -9.90
N MET A 193 -14.89 2.79 -10.82
CA MET A 193 -16.00 3.65 -11.22
C MET A 193 -17.15 2.89 -11.90
N GLU A 194 -16.91 1.71 -12.45
CA GLU A 194 -17.96 0.85 -13.05
C GLU A 194 -18.92 0.27 -12.01
N VAL A 195 -18.50 0.08 -10.75
CA VAL A 195 -19.25 -0.68 -9.74
C VAL A 195 -19.53 0.06 -8.43
N ILE A 196 -18.90 1.20 -8.20
CA ILE A 196 -18.98 1.95 -6.95
C ILE A 196 -20.27 2.76 -6.82
N ASN A 197 -20.90 2.68 -5.65
CA ASN A 197 -21.82 3.68 -5.13
C ASN A 197 -21.02 4.66 -4.24
N PRO A 198 -20.73 5.90 -4.69
CA PRO A 198 -19.75 6.77 -4.06
C PRO A 198 -20.17 7.34 -2.69
N ASP A 199 -21.45 7.29 -2.35
CA ASP A 199 -21.97 7.81 -1.08
C ASP A 199 -21.88 6.76 0.04
N ASP A 200 -22.03 5.48 -0.31
CA ASP A 200 -22.15 4.38 0.65
C ASP A 200 -20.91 3.48 0.71
N ASP A 201 -20.31 3.16 -0.43
CA ASP A 201 -19.26 2.14 -0.52
C ASP A 201 -17.93 2.63 0.08
N PHE A 202 -17.19 1.67 0.64
CA PHE A 202 -15.79 1.85 1.00
C PHE A 202 -14.89 1.30 -0.11
N VAL A 203 -13.79 1.99 -0.40
CA VAL A 203 -12.74 1.47 -1.29
C VAL A 203 -11.46 1.30 -0.50
N TRP A 204 -10.92 0.08 -0.50
CA TRP A 204 -9.66 -0.26 0.14
C TRP A 204 -8.62 -0.66 -0.90
N VAL A 205 -7.63 0.21 -1.09
CA VAL A 205 -6.55 0.06 -2.08
C VAL A 205 -5.33 -0.56 -1.42
N HIS A 206 -4.74 -1.56 -2.08
CA HIS A 206 -3.59 -2.30 -1.56
C HIS A 206 -2.32 -2.10 -2.38
N ASP A 207 -1.26 -1.76 -1.65
CA ASP A 207 0.15 -1.86 -2.00
C ASP A 207 0.72 -0.84 -3.01
N TYR A 208 2.04 -0.87 -3.16
CA TYR A 208 2.82 0.11 -3.95
C TYR A 208 2.47 0.15 -5.45
N HIS A 209 1.79 -0.86 -5.97
CA HIS A 209 1.34 -0.91 -7.36
C HIS A 209 0.29 0.16 -7.68
N LEU A 210 -0.49 0.59 -6.68
CA LEU A 210 -1.69 1.41 -6.86
C LEU A 210 -1.67 2.73 -6.07
N MET A 211 -0.48 3.30 -5.83
CA MET A 211 -0.32 4.49 -4.97
C MET A 211 -0.95 5.76 -5.55
N VAL A 212 -1.12 5.86 -6.88
CA VAL A 212 -1.73 7.05 -7.50
C VAL A 212 -3.24 6.93 -7.69
N LEU A 213 -3.80 5.72 -7.57
CA LEU A 213 -5.22 5.43 -7.70
C LEU A 213 -6.13 6.31 -6.83
N PRO A 214 -5.81 6.59 -5.54
CA PRO A 214 -6.68 7.44 -4.70
C PRO A 214 -6.94 8.82 -5.31
N THR A 215 -5.98 9.39 -6.06
CA THR A 215 -6.16 10.70 -6.72
C THR A 215 -7.25 10.65 -7.79
N PHE A 216 -7.29 9.57 -8.58
CA PHE A 216 -8.27 9.43 -9.66
C PHE A 216 -9.69 9.28 -9.10
N LEU A 217 -9.86 8.46 -8.06
CA LEU A 217 -11.14 8.30 -7.40
C LEU A 217 -11.61 9.60 -6.75
N ARG A 218 -10.73 10.25 -5.99
CA ARG A 218 -11.08 11.50 -5.31
C ARG A 218 -11.39 12.64 -6.28
N LYS A 219 -10.74 12.66 -7.44
CA LYS A 219 -11.04 13.62 -8.52
C LYS A 219 -12.44 13.46 -9.07
N ARG A 220 -12.94 12.23 -9.16
CA ARG A 220 -14.31 11.95 -9.62
C ARG A 220 -15.34 12.14 -8.51
N PHE A 221 -15.00 11.69 -7.31
CA PHE A 221 -15.88 11.67 -6.15
C PHE A 221 -15.15 12.30 -4.96
N ASN A 222 -15.38 13.58 -4.67
CA ASN A 222 -14.64 14.30 -3.63
C ASN A 222 -14.85 13.75 -2.21
N ARG A 223 -15.86 12.91 -1.99
CA ARG A 223 -16.29 12.37 -0.69
C ARG A 223 -16.20 10.84 -0.56
N VAL A 224 -15.72 10.16 -1.59
CA VAL A 224 -15.56 8.69 -1.56
C VAL A 224 -14.74 8.25 -0.35
N LYS A 225 -15.15 7.17 0.32
CA LYS A 225 -14.49 6.66 1.53
C LYS A 225 -13.27 5.81 1.13
N LEU A 226 -12.05 6.31 1.37
CA LEU A 226 -10.82 5.68 0.82
C LEU A 226 -9.84 5.22 1.91
N GLY A 227 -9.57 3.92 1.95
CA GLY A 227 -8.44 3.33 2.65
C GLY A 227 -7.30 2.98 1.69
N PHE A 228 -6.06 3.13 2.16
CA PHE A 228 -4.88 2.59 1.48
C PHE A 228 -4.04 1.81 2.48
N PHE A 229 -3.50 0.66 2.11
CA PHE A 229 -2.56 -0.09 2.95
C PHE A 229 -1.29 -0.45 2.17
N LEU A 230 -0.11 -0.10 2.71
CA LEU A 230 1.18 -0.46 2.11
C LEU A 230 1.74 -1.74 2.75
N HIS A 231 1.94 -2.79 1.94
CA HIS A 231 2.49 -4.07 2.41
C HIS A 231 4.02 -4.12 2.35
N SER A 232 4.61 -3.32 1.47
CA SER A 232 6.07 -3.10 1.40
C SER A 232 6.57 -2.19 2.55
N PRO A 233 7.88 -2.20 2.89
CA PRO A 233 8.44 -1.15 3.73
C PRO A 233 8.23 0.24 3.13
N PHE A 234 8.21 1.28 3.97
CA PHE A 234 8.33 2.66 3.52
C PHE A 234 9.73 3.19 3.85
N PRO A 235 10.51 3.66 2.86
CA PRO A 235 11.90 4.02 3.07
C PRO A 235 12.04 5.37 3.78
N SER A 236 13.18 5.60 4.42
CA SER A 236 13.51 6.87 5.05
C SER A 236 13.51 8.02 4.02
N SER A 237 13.35 9.25 4.50
CA SER A 237 13.28 10.44 3.62
C SER A 237 14.53 10.67 2.78
N GLU A 238 15.71 10.23 3.25
CA GLU A 238 16.96 10.31 2.48
C GLU A 238 16.98 9.36 1.28
N ILE A 239 16.36 8.19 1.42
CA ILE A 239 16.22 7.24 0.32
C ILE A 239 15.04 7.64 -0.57
N TYR A 240 13.88 7.91 0.02
CA TYR A 240 12.66 8.26 -0.73
C TYR A 240 12.86 9.49 -1.64
N ARG A 241 13.66 10.48 -1.22
CA ARG A 241 13.89 11.70 -2.00
C ARG A 241 14.65 11.47 -3.31
N THR A 242 15.28 10.32 -3.51
CA THR A 242 15.95 10.00 -4.78
C THR A 242 14.95 9.70 -5.89
N LEU A 243 13.70 9.33 -5.56
CA LEU A 243 12.64 9.11 -6.52
C LEU A 243 12.20 10.42 -7.19
N PRO A 244 12.26 10.54 -8.53
CA PRO A 244 11.89 11.79 -9.21
C PRO A 244 10.41 12.17 -9.08
N VAL A 245 9.52 11.20 -8.91
CA VAL A 245 8.05 11.37 -8.79
C VAL A 245 7.53 11.27 -7.35
N ARG A 246 8.41 11.54 -6.39
CA ARG A 246 8.16 11.46 -4.94
C ARG A 246 6.97 12.33 -4.48
N ASP A 247 6.86 13.55 -5.02
CA ASP A 247 5.84 14.50 -4.58
C ASP A 247 4.46 14.05 -5.07
N GLU A 248 4.38 13.57 -6.32
CA GLU A 248 3.15 13.03 -6.91
C GLU A 248 2.64 11.82 -6.14
N LEU A 249 3.52 10.89 -5.75
CA LEU A 249 3.15 9.70 -4.99
C LEU A 249 2.68 10.04 -3.57
N LEU A 250 3.39 10.92 -2.85
CA LEU A 250 2.95 11.35 -1.51
C LEU A 250 1.60 12.06 -1.58
N ARG A 251 1.44 13.02 -2.49
CA ARG A 251 0.18 13.76 -2.67
C ARG A 251 -0.97 12.83 -3.06
N ALA A 252 -0.68 11.80 -3.84
CA ALA A 252 -1.70 10.83 -4.19
C ALA A 252 -2.15 9.99 -3.00
N LEU A 253 -1.23 9.51 -2.16
CA LEU A 253 -1.58 8.80 -0.92
C LEU A 253 -2.38 9.69 0.03
N LEU A 254 -2.08 10.99 0.12
CA LEU A 254 -2.82 11.97 0.94
C LEU A 254 -4.25 12.24 0.43
N ASN A 255 -4.61 11.73 -0.76
CA ASN A 255 -6.01 11.66 -1.19
C ASN A 255 -6.77 10.49 -0.55
N SER A 256 -6.17 9.65 0.30
CA SER A 256 -6.89 8.66 1.14
C SER A 256 -7.38 9.26 2.48
N ASP A 257 -8.31 8.60 3.15
CA ASP A 257 -8.79 8.97 4.49
C ASP A 257 -8.03 8.23 5.59
N LEU A 258 -7.68 6.96 5.33
CA LEU A 258 -6.84 6.14 6.19
C LEU A 258 -5.68 5.54 5.38
N ILE A 259 -4.46 5.65 5.91
CA ILE A 259 -3.25 5.03 5.34
C ILE A 259 -2.67 4.05 6.38
N GLY A 260 -2.56 2.78 6.01
CA GLY A 260 -2.04 1.71 6.84
C GLY A 260 -0.59 1.31 6.51
N PHE A 261 0.17 1.00 7.56
CA PHE A 261 1.52 0.43 7.49
C PHE A 261 1.67 -0.72 8.49
N HIS A 262 2.58 -1.67 8.23
CA HIS A 262 2.83 -2.77 9.15
C HIS A 262 3.50 -2.34 10.46
N THR A 263 4.48 -1.45 10.40
CA THR A 263 5.29 -1.05 11.57
C THR A 263 5.26 0.45 11.81
N PHE A 264 5.56 0.85 13.04
CA PHE A 264 5.69 2.26 13.39
C PHE A 264 6.83 2.93 12.61
N ASP A 265 7.92 2.23 12.31
CA ASP A 265 9.03 2.80 11.54
C ASP A 265 8.62 3.19 10.13
N TYR A 266 7.84 2.34 9.44
CA TYR A 266 7.36 2.65 8.09
C TYR A 266 6.43 3.87 8.11
N ALA A 267 5.48 3.90 9.05
CA ALA A 267 4.60 5.05 9.25
C ALA A 267 5.40 6.33 9.57
N ARG A 268 6.37 6.25 10.48
CA ARG A 268 7.25 7.38 10.85
C ARG A 268 8.05 7.89 9.66
N HIS A 269 8.55 7.00 8.80
CA HIS A 269 9.25 7.40 7.58
C HIS A 269 8.33 8.11 6.59
N PHE A 270 7.10 7.62 6.39
CA PHE A 270 6.08 8.31 5.59
C PHE A 270 5.79 9.72 6.13
N LEU A 271 5.52 9.84 7.44
CA LEU A 271 5.29 11.12 8.10
C LEU A 271 6.48 12.08 7.93
N SER A 272 7.71 11.57 8.06
CA SER A 272 8.93 12.36 7.83
C SER A 272 9.04 12.84 6.38
N CYS A 273 8.63 12.04 5.40
CA CYS A 273 8.62 12.44 4.00
C CYS A 273 7.57 13.53 3.75
N CYS A 274 6.35 13.37 4.27
CA CYS A 274 5.33 14.41 4.21
C CYS A 274 5.79 15.73 4.84
N SER A 275 6.46 15.66 5.99
CA SER A 275 7.00 16.86 6.65
C SER A 275 8.10 17.53 5.84
N ARG A 276 9.11 16.78 5.40
CA ARG A 276 10.29 17.35 4.71
C ARG A 276 10.00 17.81 3.28
N MET A 277 9.13 17.09 2.55
CA MET A 277 8.88 17.36 1.14
C MET A 277 7.66 18.27 0.92
N LEU A 278 6.65 18.16 1.77
CA LEU A 278 5.38 18.87 1.61
C LEU A 278 5.13 19.91 2.71
N GLY A 279 6.00 20.02 3.71
CA GLY A 279 5.84 20.97 4.83
C GLY A 279 4.71 20.62 5.79
N LEU A 280 4.25 19.36 5.79
CA LEU A 280 3.08 18.93 6.57
C LEU A 280 3.47 18.51 8.00
N GLY A 281 2.79 19.08 8.99
CA GLY A 281 2.86 18.62 10.37
C GLY A 281 1.89 17.46 10.61
N TYR A 282 2.26 16.53 11.50
CA TYR A 282 1.34 15.51 12.00
C TYR A 282 1.08 15.72 13.49
N GLN A 283 -0.09 15.27 13.95
CA GLN A 283 -0.45 15.27 15.35
C GLN A 283 -0.64 13.84 15.83
N SER A 284 -0.16 13.53 17.03
CA SER A 284 -0.51 12.31 17.75
C SER A 284 -1.37 12.68 18.95
N LYS A 285 -2.64 12.25 18.95
CA LYS A 285 -3.59 12.53 20.04
C LYS A 285 -4.29 11.24 20.44
N ARG A 286 -4.20 10.88 21.73
CA ARG A 286 -4.86 9.69 22.32
C ARG A 286 -4.60 8.39 21.52
N GLY A 287 -3.37 8.20 21.04
CA GLY A 287 -2.99 7.03 20.24
C GLY A 287 -3.33 7.10 18.74
N TYR A 288 -4.00 8.15 18.29
CA TYR A 288 -4.29 8.38 16.86
C TYR A 288 -3.25 9.30 16.24
N ILE A 289 -2.73 8.91 15.08
CA ILE A 289 -1.82 9.73 14.28
C ILE A 289 -2.61 10.28 13.09
N GLY A 290 -2.58 11.60 12.90
CA GLY A 290 -3.27 12.26 11.79
C GLY A 290 -2.44 13.38 11.19
N LEU A 291 -2.52 13.51 9.87
CA LEU A 291 -1.98 14.63 9.08
C LEU A 291 -3.13 15.56 8.71
N GLU A 292 -2.96 16.86 8.96
CA GLU A 292 -3.85 17.87 8.39
C GLU A 292 -3.44 18.14 6.95
N TYR A 293 -4.40 17.98 6.02
CA TYR A 293 -4.18 18.18 4.59
C TYR A 293 -5.37 18.89 3.97
N TYR A 294 -5.28 20.22 3.84
CA TYR A 294 -6.30 21.07 3.22
C TYR A 294 -7.69 20.96 3.91
N GLY A 295 -7.70 21.01 5.23
CA GLY A 295 -8.88 20.92 6.07
C GLY A 295 -9.42 19.49 6.22
N ARG A 296 -8.74 18.48 5.65
CA ARG A 296 -8.98 17.06 5.91
C ARG A 296 -7.99 16.52 6.92
N THR A 297 -8.39 15.49 7.66
CA THR A 297 -7.46 14.72 8.50
C THR A 297 -7.21 13.37 7.83
N VAL A 298 -5.99 13.16 7.34
CA VAL A 298 -5.55 11.85 6.82
C VAL A 298 -5.03 11.04 8.00
N SER A 299 -5.73 9.99 8.36
CA SER A 299 -5.41 9.14 9.51
C SER A 299 -4.34 8.11 9.14
N ILE A 300 -3.42 7.82 10.07
CA ILE A 300 -2.38 6.81 9.88
C ILE A 300 -2.62 5.65 10.85
N LYS A 301 -2.77 4.45 10.30
CA LYS A 301 -2.90 3.20 11.03
C LYS A 301 -1.58 2.44 10.97
N ILE A 302 -1.17 1.91 12.12
CA ILE A 302 -0.07 0.96 12.21
C ILE A 302 -0.67 -0.36 12.67
N LEU A 303 -0.63 -1.36 11.80
CA LEU A 303 -1.18 -2.67 12.10
C LEU A 303 -0.45 -3.75 11.30
N PRO A 304 0.27 -4.67 11.95
CA PRO A 304 0.91 -5.78 11.27
C PRO A 304 -0.17 -6.72 10.74
N VAL A 305 -0.02 -7.22 9.51
CA VAL A 305 -0.96 -8.20 8.96
C VAL A 305 -0.69 -9.59 9.54
N GLY A 306 -1.75 -10.33 9.84
CA GLY A 306 -1.69 -11.70 10.35
C GLY A 306 -1.79 -12.76 9.26
N ILE A 307 -1.89 -14.02 9.69
CA ILE A 307 -2.15 -15.18 8.83
C ILE A 307 -3.59 -15.64 8.97
N HIS A 308 -4.06 -16.47 8.03
CA HIS A 308 -5.40 -17.06 8.10
C HIS A 308 -5.41 -18.39 8.87
N MET A 309 -5.88 -18.34 10.11
CA MET A 309 -5.88 -19.51 11.02
C MET A 309 -6.74 -20.67 10.51
N GLY A 310 -7.90 -20.40 9.93
CA GLY A 310 -8.82 -21.44 9.41
C GLY A 310 -8.20 -22.27 8.28
N GLN A 311 -7.69 -21.61 7.24
CA GLN A 311 -6.95 -22.20 6.13
C GLN A 311 -5.74 -23.06 6.58
N LEU A 312 -4.88 -22.56 7.47
CA LEU A 312 -3.74 -23.35 7.96
C LEU A 312 -4.21 -24.61 8.69
N LYS A 313 -5.25 -24.49 9.53
CA LYS A 313 -5.86 -25.63 10.21
C LYS A 313 -6.47 -26.61 9.21
N SER A 314 -7.19 -26.17 8.19
CA SER A 314 -7.82 -27.08 7.22
C SER A 314 -6.77 -27.90 6.47
N VAL A 315 -5.68 -27.27 6.02
CA VAL A 315 -4.60 -27.97 5.30
C VAL A 315 -3.84 -28.92 6.22
N MET A 316 -3.64 -28.59 7.50
CA MET A 316 -3.05 -29.52 8.47
C MET A 316 -3.88 -30.79 8.71
N HIS A 317 -5.19 -30.79 8.44
CA HIS A 317 -6.06 -31.97 8.60
C HIS A 317 -6.16 -32.81 7.33
N LEU A 318 -5.47 -32.44 6.24
CA LEU A 318 -5.47 -33.20 4.99
C LEU A 318 -4.63 -34.48 5.12
N PRO A 319 -5.13 -35.63 4.62
CA PRO A 319 -4.37 -36.88 4.56
C PRO A 319 -3.05 -36.74 3.79
N GLU A 320 -3.02 -35.88 2.77
CA GLU A 320 -1.83 -35.57 1.98
C GLU A 320 -0.75 -34.90 2.84
N THR A 321 -1.14 -34.03 3.78
CA THR A 321 -0.22 -33.41 4.74
C THR A 321 0.36 -34.46 5.69
N GLU A 322 -0.46 -35.37 6.19
CA GLU A 322 -0.03 -36.46 7.09
C GLU A 322 0.97 -37.38 6.36
N SER A 323 0.61 -37.87 5.17
CA SER A 323 1.48 -38.72 4.35
C SER A 323 2.81 -38.05 4.05
N ARG A 324 2.77 -36.78 3.62
CA ARG A 324 3.98 -36.04 3.27
C ARG A 324 4.86 -35.78 4.50
N THR A 325 4.26 -35.50 5.64
CA THR A 325 4.99 -35.32 6.91
C THR A 325 5.71 -36.61 7.32
N ALA A 326 5.05 -37.77 7.18
CA ALA A 326 5.66 -39.07 7.46
C ALA A 326 6.85 -39.37 6.54
N GLU A 327 6.71 -39.10 5.23
CA GLU A 327 7.79 -39.24 4.25
C GLU A 327 9.00 -38.37 4.61
N LEU A 328 8.77 -37.09 4.93
CA LEU A 328 9.85 -36.15 5.25
C LEU A 328 10.53 -36.52 6.58
N ARG A 329 9.77 -36.98 7.59
CA ARG A 329 10.32 -37.51 8.85
C ARG A 329 11.27 -38.67 8.58
N ASP A 330 10.90 -39.58 7.69
CA ASP A 330 11.72 -40.74 7.36
C ASP A 330 12.93 -40.37 6.49
N GLN A 331 12.74 -39.43 5.55
CA GLN A 331 13.81 -38.90 4.70
C GLN A 331 14.90 -38.20 5.51
N PHE A 332 14.54 -37.41 6.53
CA PHE A 332 15.47 -36.66 7.37
C PHE A 332 15.77 -37.34 8.71
N ARG A 333 15.49 -38.64 8.83
CA ARG A 333 15.70 -39.38 10.07
C ARG A 333 17.15 -39.26 10.56
N GLY A 334 17.33 -38.88 11.82
CA GLY A 334 18.64 -38.69 12.42
C GLY A 334 19.32 -37.36 12.06
N CYS A 335 18.66 -36.51 11.26
CA CYS A 335 19.09 -35.15 10.97
C CYS A 335 18.12 -34.12 11.57
N THR A 336 18.65 -33.03 12.09
CA THR A 336 17.91 -31.83 12.49
C THR A 336 17.73 -30.92 11.28
N VAL A 337 16.47 -30.56 10.99
CA VAL A 337 16.13 -29.72 9.83
C VAL A 337 16.05 -28.25 10.23
N LEU A 338 16.87 -27.43 9.58
CA LEU A 338 16.74 -25.98 9.50
C LEU A 338 15.97 -25.64 8.22
N LEU A 339 15.03 -24.71 8.27
CA LEU A 339 14.16 -24.41 7.14
C LEU A 339 14.21 -22.94 6.74
N GLY A 340 14.50 -22.68 5.48
CA GLY A 340 14.29 -21.38 4.83
C GLY A 340 13.21 -21.48 3.77
N VAL A 341 12.30 -20.51 3.73
CA VAL A 341 11.27 -20.40 2.68
C VAL A 341 11.23 -18.95 2.21
N ASP A 342 11.67 -18.72 0.97
CA ASP A 342 11.83 -17.38 0.45
C ASP A 342 11.50 -17.34 -1.04
N ASP A 343 11.07 -16.17 -1.51
CA ASP A 343 10.99 -15.92 -2.95
C ASP A 343 12.40 -15.69 -3.51
N MET A 344 12.63 -16.09 -4.76
CA MET A 344 13.87 -15.80 -5.46
C MET A 344 13.99 -14.29 -5.75
N ASP A 345 14.49 -13.57 -4.75
CA ASP A 345 14.56 -12.11 -4.69
C ASP A 345 15.79 -11.69 -3.85
N ILE A 346 16.48 -10.65 -4.31
CA ILE A 346 17.73 -10.17 -3.74
C ILE A 346 17.59 -9.69 -2.28
N PHE A 347 16.40 -9.26 -1.89
CA PHE A 347 16.14 -8.77 -0.54
C PHE A 347 15.87 -9.88 0.47
N LYS A 348 15.71 -11.14 0.02
CA LYS A 348 15.47 -12.29 0.90
C LYS A 348 16.73 -12.88 1.52
N GLY A 349 17.92 -12.46 1.08
CA GLY A 349 19.19 -12.84 1.73
C GLY A 349 19.45 -14.35 1.70
N ILE A 350 18.99 -15.06 0.66
CA ILE A 350 19.18 -16.51 0.51
C ILE A 350 20.67 -16.85 0.49
N SER A 351 21.48 -16.13 -0.29
CA SER A 351 22.94 -16.31 -0.35
C SER A 351 23.59 -16.17 1.03
N LEU A 352 23.23 -15.12 1.79
CA LEU A 352 23.74 -14.89 3.15
C LEU A 352 23.38 -16.03 4.10
N LYS A 353 22.18 -16.60 3.97
CA LYS A 353 21.74 -17.76 4.74
C LYS A 353 22.57 -19.01 4.44
N LEU A 354 22.85 -19.26 3.16
CA LEU A 354 23.70 -20.38 2.74
C LEU A 354 25.14 -20.21 3.25
N LEU A 355 25.69 -19.00 3.19
CA LEU A 355 27.01 -18.70 3.75
C LEU A 355 27.06 -18.91 5.27
N ALA A 356 26.00 -18.55 5.99
CA ALA A 356 25.89 -18.81 7.42
C ALA A 356 25.81 -20.32 7.73
N MET A 357 25.09 -21.10 6.91
CA MET A 357 25.08 -22.56 7.02
C MET A 357 26.47 -23.16 6.78
N GLU A 358 27.20 -22.65 5.79
CA GLU A 358 28.59 -23.05 5.59
C GLU A 358 29.46 -22.74 6.81
N GLN A 359 29.35 -21.52 7.33
CA GLN A 359 30.13 -21.08 8.49
C GLN A 359 29.83 -21.92 9.74
N LEU A 360 28.55 -22.27 9.96
CA LEU A 360 28.14 -23.21 11.01
C LEU A 360 28.88 -24.55 10.87
N LEU A 361 28.92 -25.13 9.66
CA LEU A 361 29.58 -26.42 9.44
C LEU A 361 31.11 -26.34 9.55
N VAL A 362 31.71 -25.18 9.30
CA VAL A 362 33.14 -24.93 9.53
C VAL A 362 33.44 -24.88 11.03
N GLN A 363 32.67 -24.09 11.78
CA GLN A 363 32.89 -23.84 13.20
C GLN A 363 32.48 -25.02 14.09
N HIS A 364 31.45 -25.78 13.70
CA HIS A 364 30.88 -26.89 14.46
C HIS A 364 30.94 -28.20 13.66
N PRO A 365 32.09 -28.91 13.65
CA PRO A 365 32.25 -30.18 12.94
C PRO A 365 31.27 -31.27 13.40
N ASP A 366 30.75 -31.17 14.62
CA ASP A 366 29.78 -32.07 15.21
C ASP A 366 28.36 -31.96 14.62
N CYS A 367 28.05 -30.84 13.95
CA CYS A 367 26.83 -30.66 13.16
C CYS A 367 26.89 -31.39 11.81
N ARG A 368 28.09 -31.72 11.31
CA ARG A 368 28.26 -32.36 10.00
C ARG A 368 27.62 -33.74 10.00
N GLY A 369 26.72 -33.97 9.06
CA GLY A 369 25.99 -35.22 8.96
C GLY A 369 24.82 -35.36 9.94
N LYS A 370 24.53 -34.32 10.72
CA LYS A 370 23.40 -34.26 11.66
C LYS A 370 22.49 -33.07 11.41
N VAL A 371 22.95 -31.99 10.78
CA VAL A 371 22.13 -30.81 10.49
C VAL A 371 21.97 -30.65 8.99
N VAL A 372 20.75 -30.36 8.54
CA VAL A 372 20.43 -30.09 7.14
C VAL A 372 19.67 -28.78 7.03
N LEU A 373 20.07 -27.91 6.10
CA LEU A 373 19.30 -26.75 5.67
C LEU A 373 18.44 -27.12 4.46
N VAL A 374 17.12 -27.13 4.64
CA VAL A 374 16.16 -27.17 3.54
C VAL A 374 15.84 -25.72 3.16
N GLN A 375 16.21 -25.30 1.96
CA GLN A 375 15.84 -23.98 1.42
C GLN A 375 14.82 -24.18 0.29
N ILE A 376 13.59 -23.74 0.54
CA ILE A 376 12.54 -23.64 -0.47
C ILE A 376 12.66 -22.25 -1.11
N ALA A 377 12.89 -22.21 -2.42
CA ALA A 377 13.04 -20.99 -3.20
C ALA A 377 11.85 -20.86 -4.16
N ASN A 378 10.84 -20.06 -3.78
CA ASN A 378 9.69 -19.82 -4.63
C ASN A 378 10.10 -19.05 -5.90
N PRO A 379 9.37 -19.22 -7.02
CA PRO A 379 9.66 -18.51 -8.26
C PRO A 379 9.75 -16.99 -8.08
N ALA A 380 10.67 -16.37 -8.81
CA ALA A 380 10.84 -14.92 -8.77
C ALA A 380 9.56 -14.20 -9.21
N ARG A 381 9.17 -13.16 -8.46
CA ARG A 381 8.00 -12.32 -8.79
C ARG A 381 8.29 -11.26 -9.86
N GLY A 382 9.54 -11.16 -10.32
CA GLY A 382 10.01 -10.20 -11.30
C GLY A 382 11.03 -10.84 -12.26
N ARG A 383 11.52 -10.06 -13.22
CA ARG A 383 12.54 -10.48 -14.18
C ARG A 383 13.64 -9.42 -14.19
N GLY A 384 14.88 -9.85 -14.34
CA GLY A 384 16.03 -8.95 -14.36
C GLY A 384 17.33 -9.69 -14.12
N ARG A 385 18.45 -8.97 -14.29
CA ARG A 385 19.79 -9.50 -14.04
C ARG A 385 19.97 -9.83 -12.55
N ASP A 386 19.51 -8.96 -11.66
CA ASP A 386 19.59 -9.14 -10.21
C ASP A 386 19.02 -10.50 -9.74
N VAL A 387 17.89 -10.92 -10.33
CA VAL A 387 17.26 -12.22 -10.03
C VAL A 387 18.13 -13.38 -10.52
N GLN A 388 18.69 -13.27 -11.73
CA GLN A 388 19.55 -14.29 -12.32
C GLN A 388 20.86 -14.44 -11.54
N GLU A 389 21.43 -13.33 -11.08
CA GLU A 389 22.64 -13.31 -10.26
C GLU A 389 22.41 -14.02 -8.92
N VAL A 390 21.33 -13.67 -8.20
CA VAL A 390 21.00 -14.34 -6.93
C VAL A 390 20.68 -15.81 -7.13
N GLN A 391 19.99 -16.17 -8.22
CA GLN A 391 19.74 -17.56 -8.55
C GLN A 391 21.05 -18.32 -8.81
N SER A 392 21.98 -17.75 -9.59
CA SER A 392 23.28 -18.36 -9.88
C SER A 392 24.16 -18.49 -8.64
N GLU A 393 24.21 -17.45 -7.80
CA GLU A 393 24.94 -17.45 -6.53
C GLU A 393 24.37 -18.50 -5.56
N THR A 394 23.04 -18.59 -5.47
CA THR A 394 22.36 -19.57 -4.62
C THR A 394 22.72 -21.00 -5.04
N TYR A 395 22.59 -21.35 -6.32
CA TYR A 395 22.91 -22.70 -6.80
C TYR A 395 24.39 -23.05 -6.64
N SER A 396 25.28 -22.12 -7.01
CA SER A 396 26.73 -22.35 -6.91
C SER A 396 27.18 -22.51 -5.45
N THR A 397 26.65 -21.71 -4.55
CA THR A 397 26.93 -21.81 -3.10
C THR A 397 26.40 -23.11 -2.52
N ALA A 398 25.14 -23.47 -2.78
CA ALA A 398 24.56 -24.73 -2.31
C ALA A 398 25.34 -25.95 -2.82
N LYS A 399 25.71 -25.95 -4.10
CA LYS A 399 26.55 -27.00 -4.70
C LYS A 399 27.90 -27.12 -4.00
N ARG A 400 28.59 -26.00 -3.81
CA ARG A 400 29.91 -25.93 -3.16
C ARG A 400 29.87 -26.47 -1.73
N ILE A 401 28.84 -26.12 -0.95
CA ILE A 401 28.66 -26.62 0.42
C ILE A 401 28.43 -28.14 0.41
N ASN A 402 27.55 -28.62 -0.48
CA ASN A 402 27.27 -30.04 -0.61
C ASN A 402 28.49 -30.86 -1.07
N GLU A 403 29.32 -30.33 -1.96
CA GLU A 403 30.56 -30.98 -2.38
C GLU A 403 31.61 -31.03 -1.26
N THR A 404 31.65 -30.01 -0.40
CA THR A 404 32.65 -29.88 0.67
C THR A 404 32.29 -30.70 1.92
N PHE A 405 31.02 -30.68 2.33
CA PHE A 405 30.56 -31.28 3.59
C PHE A 405 29.58 -32.44 3.42
N GLY A 406 29.12 -32.72 2.19
CA GLY A 406 28.23 -33.83 1.88
C GLY A 406 28.92 -35.18 1.88
N ARG A 407 28.12 -36.24 1.97
CA ARG A 407 28.54 -37.65 1.87
C ARG A 407 27.39 -38.50 1.31
N PRO A 408 27.60 -39.75 0.87
CA PRO A 408 26.51 -40.58 0.35
C PRO A 408 25.32 -40.64 1.33
N GLY A 409 24.14 -40.24 0.86
CA GLY A 409 22.91 -40.17 1.67
C GLY A 409 22.77 -38.94 2.58
N TYR A 410 23.70 -37.99 2.56
CA TYR A 410 23.61 -36.74 3.33
C TYR A 410 24.07 -35.53 2.50
N SER A 411 23.14 -34.61 2.29
CA SER A 411 23.41 -33.29 1.71
C SER A 411 23.14 -32.22 2.77
N PRO A 412 24.14 -31.44 3.21
CA PRO A 412 23.94 -30.38 4.19
C PRO A 412 22.95 -29.30 3.73
N VAL A 413 22.81 -29.08 2.43
CA VAL A 413 21.85 -28.14 1.84
C VAL A 413 20.94 -28.85 0.84
N VAL A 414 19.64 -28.82 1.08
CA VAL A 414 18.61 -29.28 0.15
C VAL A 414 17.89 -28.05 -0.41
N LEU A 415 18.19 -27.71 -1.66
CA LEU A 415 17.55 -26.60 -2.36
C LEU A 415 16.35 -27.12 -3.16
N ILE A 416 15.17 -26.57 -2.92
CA ILE A 416 13.93 -26.87 -3.63
C ILE A 416 13.53 -25.64 -4.42
N ASP A 417 13.67 -25.68 -5.73
CA ASP A 417 13.37 -24.59 -6.66
C ASP A 417 12.11 -24.82 -7.49
N THR A 418 11.36 -25.88 -7.17
CA THR A 418 10.07 -26.19 -7.77
C THR A 418 8.93 -25.66 -6.89
N PRO A 419 7.84 -25.13 -7.47
CA PRO A 419 6.66 -24.74 -6.71
C PRO A 419 6.11 -25.92 -5.92
N LEU A 420 5.94 -25.74 -4.61
CA LEU A 420 5.33 -26.72 -3.72
C LEU A 420 3.85 -26.45 -3.55
N GLN A 421 3.07 -27.53 -3.42
CA GLN A 421 1.70 -27.42 -2.95
C GLN A 421 1.68 -26.99 -1.49
N PHE A 422 0.57 -26.39 -1.04
CA PHE A 422 0.51 -25.82 0.30
C PHE A 422 0.70 -26.89 1.40
N TYR A 423 0.13 -28.08 1.23
CA TYR A 423 0.31 -29.20 2.17
C TYR A 423 1.77 -29.64 2.31
N GLU A 424 2.55 -29.60 1.22
CA GLU A 424 3.97 -29.95 1.25
C GLU A 424 4.77 -28.92 2.04
N ARG A 425 4.48 -27.63 1.85
CA ARG A 425 5.11 -26.55 2.62
C ARG A 425 4.81 -26.69 4.11
N ILE A 426 3.56 -27.00 4.47
CA ILE A 426 3.18 -27.27 5.87
C ILE A 426 3.97 -28.46 6.42
N ALA A 427 4.10 -29.56 5.68
CA ALA A 427 4.87 -30.71 6.12
C ALA A 427 6.34 -30.36 6.43
N TYR A 428 6.97 -29.48 5.65
CA TYR A 428 8.30 -28.95 5.96
C TYR A 428 8.32 -28.10 7.24
N TYR A 429 7.32 -27.22 7.45
CA TYR A 429 7.21 -26.46 8.70
C TYR A 429 7.09 -27.38 9.92
N MET A 430 6.34 -28.47 9.81
CA MET A 430 6.13 -29.44 10.88
C MET A 430 7.45 -30.10 11.32
N ILE A 431 8.25 -30.58 10.37
CA ILE A 431 9.50 -31.31 10.69
C ILE A 431 10.67 -30.42 11.07
N ALA A 432 10.63 -29.12 10.74
CA ALA A 432 11.75 -28.22 10.97
C ALA A 432 11.92 -27.85 12.45
N GLU A 433 13.13 -28.05 12.98
CA GLU A 433 13.47 -27.66 14.36
C GLU A 433 13.62 -26.14 14.48
N CYS A 434 14.09 -25.48 13.42
CA CYS A 434 14.19 -24.03 13.38
C CYS A 434 13.88 -23.47 12.00
N CYS A 435 13.09 -22.39 11.96
CA CYS A 435 12.85 -21.60 10.75
C CYS A 435 13.78 -20.37 10.70
N LEU A 436 14.42 -20.18 9.56
CA LEU A 436 15.44 -19.17 9.29
C LEU A 436 14.90 -18.13 8.30
N VAL A 437 14.61 -16.93 8.80
CA VAL A 437 14.10 -15.80 8.02
C VAL A 437 15.10 -14.66 8.09
N THR A 438 16.10 -14.70 7.22
CA THR A 438 17.28 -13.82 7.22
C THR A 438 17.24 -12.78 6.11
N ALA A 439 16.04 -12.33 5.71
CA ALA A 439 15.87 -11.30 4.70
C ALA A 439 16.57 -9.99 5.12
N VAL A 440 17.30 -9.37 4.19
CA VAL A 440 17.96 -8.08 4.42
C VAL A 440 16.94 -6.95 4.53
N ARG A 441 15.80 -7.06 3.85
CA ARG A 441 14.68 -6.15 4.05
C ARG A 441 13.39 -6.84 3.63
N ASP A 442 12.36 -6.73 4.45
CA ASP A 442 11.05 -7.27 4.10
C ASP A 442 9.93 -6.46 4.78
N GLY A 443 8.78 -6.38 4.12
CA GLY A 443 7.62 -5.65 4.62
C GLY A 443 7.15 -6.21 5.96
N MET A 444 6.57 -7.40 5.94
CA MET A 444 6.11 -8.12 7.13
C MET A 444 6.80 -9.48 7.28
N ASN A 445 6.79 -10.30 6.24
CA ASN A 445 7.12 -11.72 6.22
C ASN A 445 6.23 -12.57 7.15
N LEU A 446 5.38 -13.42 6.55
CA LEU A 446 4.41 -14.26 7.26
C LEU A 446 4.90 -15.69 7.50
N ILE A 447 6.05 -16.09 6.93
CA ILE A 447 6.60 -17.44 7.07
C ILE A 447 6.81 -17.83 8.54
N PRO A 448 7.35 -16.96 9.42
CA PRO A 448 7.44 -17.28 10.84
C PRO A 448 6.08 -17.58 11.48
N TYR A 449 5.02 -16.86 11.08
CA TYR A 449 3.70 -17.03 11.65
C TYR A 449 3.09 -18.37 11.22
N GLU A 450 3.18 -18.70 9.94
CA GLU A 450 2.79 -20.01 9.41
C GLU A 450 3.53 -21.13 10.14
N TYR A 451 4.86 -21.01 10.27
CA TYR A 451 5.69 -22.00 10.97
C TYR A 451 5.27 -22.20 12.43
N ILE A 452 5.02 -21.11 13.18
CA ILE A 452 4.58 -21.20 14.58
C ILE A 452 3.26 -21.98 14.69
N ILE A 453 2.30 -21.69 13.82
CA ILE A 453 0.99 -22.37 13.84
C ILE A 453 1.11 -23.82 13.42
N CYS A 454 1.94 -24.14 12.42
CA CYS A 454 2.23 -25.52 12.06
C CYS A 454 2.88 -26.27 13.23
N ARG A 455 3.87 -25.68 13.91
CA ARG A 455 4.53 -26.33 15.07
C ARG A 455 3.60 -26.56 16.27
N GLN A 456 2.48 -25.85 16.36
CA GLN A 456 1.43 -26.19 17.34
C GLN A 456 0.82 -27.57 17.04
N GLY A 457 0.68 -27.91 15.76
CA GLY A 457 0.23 -29.22 15.27
C GLY A 457 -1.24 -29.54 15.55
N ASN A 458 -1.57 -30.81 15.35
CA ASN A 458 -2.82 -31.45 15.73
C ASN A 458 -2.53 -32.90 16.16
N GLU A 459 -3.52 -33.56 16.78
CA GLU A 459 -3.35 -34.91 17.35
C GLU A 459 -2.80 -35.93 16.34
N LYS A 460 -3.32 -35.95 15.12
CA LYS A 460 -2.90 -36.92 14.08
C LYS A 460 -1.48 -36.69 13.59
N LEU A 461 -1.09 -35.43 13.40
CA LEU A 461 0.27 -35.08 12.99
C LEU A 461 1.27 -35.31 14.12
N ASP A 462 0.85 -35.15 15.38
CA ASP A 462 1.68 -35.49 16.53
C ASP A 462 1.97 -36.99 16.59
N GLU A 463 0.95 -37.83 16.38
CA GLU A 463 1.11 -39.28 16.24
C GLU A 463 2.06 -39.62 15.08
N THR A 464 1.88 -38.97 13.93
CA THR A 464 2.72 -39.15 12.75
C THR A 464 4.19 -38.79 13.03
N LEU A 465 4.43 -37.73 13.80
CA LEU A 465 5.76 -37.30 14.20
C LEU A 465 6.31 -38.04 15.44
N GLN A 466 5.52 -38.94 16.02
CA GLN A 466 5.84 -39.69 17.24
C GLN A 466 6.15 -38.75 18.43
N LEU A 467 5.41 -37.64 18.51
CA LEU A 467 5.53 -36.67 19.58
C LEU A 467 4.70 -37.10 20.79
N ASP A 468 5.27 -36.94 21.99
CA ASP A 468 4.54 -37.17 23.23
C ASP A 468 3.52 -36.03 23.45
N PRO A 469 2.21 -36.32 23.52
CA PRO A 469 1.18 -35.30 23.71
C PRO A 469 1.26 -34.61 25.08
N SER A 470 1.96 -35.18 26.05
CA SER A 470 2.19 -34.57 27.37
C SER A 470 3.27 -33.48 27.35
N VAL A 471 4.12 -33.45 26.32
CA VAL A 471 5.22 -32.49 26.21
C VAL A 471 4.72 -31.20 25.53
N PRO A 472 4.97 -30.02 26.12
CA PRO A 472 4.60 -28.75 25.50
C PRO A 472 5.25 -28.55 24.13
N LYS A 473 4.51 -27.88 23.23
CA LYS A 473 4.95 -27.60 21.86
C LYS A 473 6.13 -26.64 21.82
N LYS A 474 6.92 -26.73 20.75
CA LYS A 474 8.15 -25.95 20.58
C LYS A 474 8.38 -25.50 19.15
N SER A 475 8.96 -24.32 19.00
CA SER A 475 9.38 -23.74 17.73
C SER A 475 10.57 -22.83 17.95
N MET A 476 11.58 -22.90 17.08
CA MET A 476 12.71 -21.97 17.11
C MET A 476 12.76 -21.11 15.85
N LEU A 477 13.08 -19.84 16.05
CA LEU A 477 13.10 -18.83 15.00
C LEU A 477 14.42 -18.06 15.04
N VAL A 478 15.12 -18.03 13.92
CA VAL A 478 16.20 -17.07 13.66
C VAL A 478 15.69 -16.06 12.65
N VAL A 479 15.55 -14.81 13.08
CA VAL A 479 14.81 -13.78 12.36
C VAL A 479 15.65 -12.53 12.20
N SER A 480 15.71 -11.99 10.99
CA SER A 480 16.35 -10.71 10.71
C SER A 480 15.70 -9.58 11.50
N GLU A 481 16.49 -8.65 12.01
CA GLU A 481 15.99 -7.42 12.65
C GLU A 481 15.34 -6.43 11.65
N PHE A 482 15.44 -6.71 10.34
CA PHE A 482 15.01 -5.82 9.26
C PHE A 482 13.70 -6.25 8.56
N ILE A 483 12.93 -7.16 9.19
CA ILE A 483 11.62 -7.59 8.71
C ILE A 483 10.50 -7.14 9.66
N GLY A 484 9.32 -6.84 9.12
CA GLY A 484 8.23 -6.24 9.89
C GLY A 484 7.65 -7.11 11.01
N CYS A 485 7.76 -8.44 10.95
CA CYS A 485 7.29 -9.31 12.03
C CYS A 485 8.29 -9.44 13.20
N SER A 486 9.54 -8.99 13.04
CA SER A 486 10.58 -9.12 14.07
C SER A 486 10.24 -8.43 15.41
N PRO A 487 9.68 -7.20 15.43
CA PRO A 487 9.21 -6.57 16.66
C PRO A 487 8.12 -7.37 17.39
N SER A 488 7.22 -8.02 16.64
CA SER A 488 6.12 -8.83 17.16
C SER A 488 6.60 -10.14 17.79
N LEU A 489 7.64 -10.76 17.22
CA LEU A 489 8.14 -12.07 17.63
C LEU A 489 9.25 -11.99 18.67
N SER A 490 8.98 -11.40 19.83
CA SER A 490 9.98 -11.13 20.87
C SER A 490 10.76 -12.34 21.44
N GLY A 491 10.30 -13.58 21.23
CA GLY A 491 11.05 -14.80 21.56
C GLY A 491 12.00 -15.32 20.47
N ALA A 492 12.06 -14.67 19.30
CA ALA A 492 12.93 -15.08 18.20
C ALA A 492 14.39 -14.66 18.47
N ILE A 493 15.35 -15.42 17.95
CA ILE A 493 16.76 -15.05 17.94
C ILE A 493 16.94 -14.02 16.82
N ARG A 494 17.15 -12.76 17.19
CA ARG A 494 17.30 -11.67 16.23
C ARG A 494 18.72 -11.60 15.71
N VAL A 495 18.85 -11.48 14.39
CA VAL A 495 20.15 -11.41 13.73
C VAL A 495 20.21 -10.23 12.76
N ASN A 496 21.41 -9.73 12.58
CA ASN A 496 21.75 -8.88 11.46
C ASN A 496 22.28 -9.79 10.34
N PRO A 497 21.52 -10.05 9.25
CA PRO A 497 21.90 -11.04 8.24
C PRO A 497 23.19 -10.73 7.46
N TRP A 498 23.74 -9.52 7.57
CA TRP A 498 25.03 -9.16 6.96
C TRP A 498 26.21 -9.67 7.79
N ASN A 499 26.00 -9.99 9.07
CA ASN A 499 27.00 -10.62 9.91
C ASN A 499 26.82 -12.15 9.85
N ILE A 500 27.51 -12.78 8.89
CA ILE A 500 27.44 -14.22 8.64
C ILE A 500 27.78 -15.04 9.89
N ASP A 501 28.81 -14.62 10.64
CA ASP A 501 29.22 -15.29 11.89
C ASP A 501 28.09 -15.26 12.93
N ALA A 502 27.48 -14.09 13.15
CA ALA A 502 26.38 -13.97 14.10
C ALA A 502 25.13 -14.78 13.68
N VAL A 503 24.88 -14.93 12.36
CA VAL A 503 23.80 -15.79 11.87
C VAL A 503 24.15 -17.27 12.13
N ALA A 504 25.39 -17.68 11.89
CA ALA A 504 25.85 -19.05 12.16
C ALA A 504 25.77 -19.38 13.66
N GLU A 505 26.23 -18.49 14.53
CA GLU A 505 26.10 -18.61 15.99
C GLU A 505 24.62 -18.68 16.43
N ALA A 506 23.75 -17.90 15.80
CA ALA A 506 22.31 -17.97 16.07
C ALA A 506 21.67 -19.30 15.63
N MET A 507 22.14 -19.88 14.51
CA MET A 507 21.73 -21.22 14.07
C MET A 507 22.18 -22.27 15.09
N ASP A 508 23.43 -22.24 15.52
CA ASP A 508 23.95 -23.17 16.54
C ASP A 508 23.18 -23.03 17.86
N HIS A 509 23.03 -21.78 18.34
CA HIS A 509 22.27 -21.47 19.54
C HIS A 509 20.84 -22.03 19.46
N ALA A 510 20.14 -21.89 18.33
CA ALA A 510 18.80 -22.43 18.14
C ALA A 510 18.73 -23.96 18.31
N LEU A 511 19.80 -24.68 17.98
CA LEU A 511 19.91 -26.13 18.13
C LEU A 511 20.10 -26.54 19.59
N VAL A 512 20.96 -25.82 20.33
CA VAL A 512 21.40 -26.19 21.69
C VAL A 512 20.55 -25.60 22.82
N VAL A 513 19.66 -24.63 22.53
CA VAL A 513 18.75 -24.03 23.54
C VAL A 513 18.01 -25.14 24.32
N PRO A 514 17.92 -25.04 25.67
CA PRO A 514 17.16 -26.02 26.45
C PRO A 514 15.69 -26.10 26.04
N GLU A 515 15.14 -27.32 26.03
CA GLU A 515 13.76 -27.58 25.57
C GLU A 515 12.71 -26.73 26.29
N SER A 516 12.85 -26.50 27.60
CA SER A 516 11.95 -25.64 28.37
C SER A 516 11.92 -24.19 27.87
N GLU A 517 13.06 -23.68 27.39
CA GLU A 517 13.14 -22.35 26.82
C GLU A 517 12.52 -22.31 25.42
N LYS A 518 12.73 -23.35 24.60
CA LYS A 518 12.06 -23.47 23.28
C LYS A 518 10.53 -23.46 23.44
N GLN A 519 10.02 -24.15 24.46
CA GLN A 519 8.59 -24.18 24.79
C GLN A 519 8.05 -22.82 25.22
N LEU A 520 8.78 -22.11 26.09
CA LEU A 520 8.39 -20.76 26.54
C LEU A 520 8.35 -19.76 25.36
N ARG A 521 9.35 -19.82 24.47
CA ARG A 521 9.41 -18.97 23.26
C ARG A 521 8.21 -19.27 22.36
N HIS A 522 7.93 -20.55 22.12
CA HIS A 522 6.80 -21.00 21.31
C HIS A 522 5.46 -20.52 21.85
N GLU A 523 5.16 -20.74 23.13
CA GLU A 523 3.89 -20.31 23.74
C GLU A 523 3.66 -18.80 23.59
N LYS A 524 4.72 -18.00 23.79
CA LYS A 524 4.65 -16.55 23.62
C LYS A 524 4.32 -16.15 22.18
N HIS A 525 4.98 -16.79 21.22
CA HIS A 525 4.76 -16.56 19.80
C HIS A 525 3.36 -17.01 19.35
N TYR A 526 2.96 -18.23 19.72
CA TYR A 526 1.68 -18.81 19.39
C TYR A 526 0.51 -17.95 19.90
N ARG A 527 0.59 -17.48 21.14
CA ARG A 527 -0.42 -16.58 21.72
C ARG A 527 -0.58 -15.28 20.93
N TYR A 528 0.54 -14.68 20.51
CA TYR A 528 0.50 -13.47 19.70
C TYR A 528 -0.13 -13.73 18.32
N VAL A 529 0.38 -14.73 17.60
CA VAL A 529 -0.05 -15.02 16.23
C VAL A 529 -1.51 -15.47 16.17
N SER A 530 -1.96 -16.25 17.16
CA SER A 530 -3.35 -16.74 17.24
C SER A 530 -4.38 -15.65 17.58
N THR A 531 -3.94 -14.49 18.07
CA THR A 531 -4.82 -13.37 18.42
C THR A 531 -4.73 -12.20 17.43
N HIS A 532 -3.66 -12.15 16.63
CA HIS A 532 -3.40 -11.12 15.63
C HIS A 532 -3.41 -11.75 14.24
N ASP A 533 -4.52 -12.39 13.90
CA ASP A 533 -4.75 -13.02 12.60
C ASP A 533 -5.17 -11.99 11.53
N VAL A 534 -5.36 -12.47 10.30
CA VAL A 534 -5.80 -11.62 9.18
C VAL A 534 -7.19 -11.02 9.40
N GLY A 535 -8.07 -11.73 10.12
CA GLY A 535 -9.43 -11.26 10.42
C GLY A 535 -9.41 -10.06 11.36
N TYR A 536 -8.63 -10.13 12.44
CA TYR A 536 -8.37 -9.01 13.34
C TYR A 536 -7.79 -7.80 12.60
N TRP A 537 -6.84 -8.03 11.69
CA TRP A 537 -6.24 -6.97 10.87
C TRP A 537 -7.29 -6.25 10.02
N ALA A 538 -8.12 -7.00 9.31
CA ALA A 538 -9.16 -6.45 8.44
C ALA A 538 -10.22 -5.67 9.22
N GLN A 539 -10.73 -6.26 10.29
CA GLN A 539 -11.75 -5.65 11.15
C GLN A 539 -11.24 -4.34 11.77
N SER A 540 -10.02 -4.34 12.30
CA SER A 540 -9.44 -3.16 12.93
C SER A 540 -9.16 -2.03 11.94
N PHE A 541 -8.80 -2.36 10.69
CA PHE A 541 -8.62 -1.35 9.64
C PHE A 541 -9.97 -0.74 9.24
N LEU A 542 -11.01 -1.57 9.03
CA LEU A 542 -12.35 -1.11 8.67
C LEU A 542 -12.94 -0.16 9.72
N GLN A 543 -12.86 -0.51 11.00
CA GLN A 543 -13.34 0.34 12.10
C GLN A 543 -12.68 1.73 12.11
N ASP A 544 -11.37 1.79 11.87
CA ASP A 544 -10.66 3.07 11.80
C ASP A 544 -10.97 3.83 10.50
N LEU A 545 -11.28 3.13 9.40
CA LEU A 545 -11.68 3.74 8.14
C LEU A 545 -13.07 4.37 8.24
N GLU A 546 -14.04 3.68 8.83
CA GLU A 546 -15.36 4.22 9.17
C GLU A 546 -15.24 5.47 10.03
N ARG A 547 -14.37 5.42 11.04
CA ARG A 547 -14.10 6.56 11.92
C ARG A 547 -13.49 7.74 11.16
N ALA A 548 -12.51 7.48 10.28
CA ALA A 548 -11.88 8.52 9.47
C ALA A 548 -12.87 9.21 8.52
N CYS A 549 -13.84 8.45 8.00
CA CYS A 549 -14.83 8.93 7.03
C CYS A 549 -16.07 9.61 7.65
N ARG A 550 -16.26 9.54 8.98
CA ARG A 550 -17.47 10.04 9.68
C ARG A 550 -17.81 11.51 9.38
N ASP A 551 -16.80 12.35 9.18
CA ASP A 551 -16.97 13.78 8.96
C ASP A 551 -17.27 14.17 7.49
N HIS A 552 -17.25 13.23 6.55
CA HIS A 552 -17.43 13.52 5.11
C HIS A 552 -18.77 14.20 4.79
N LEU A 553 -19.84 13.80 5.48
CA LEU A 553 -21.17 14.36 5.27
C LEU A 553 -21.31 15.77 5.86
N ARG A 554 -20.51 16.10 6.89
CA ARG A 554 -20.58 17.40 7.58
C ARG A 554 -19.78 18.48 6.88
N ARG A 555 -18.70 18.13 6.18
CA ARG A 555 -17.77 19.10 5.56
C ARG A 555 -18.11 19.37 4.10
N ARG A 556 -17.90 20.61 3.64
CA ARG A 556 -18.01 20.98 2.23
C ARG A 556 -16.68 20.72 1.53
N CYS A 557 -16.66 19.80 0.57
CA CYS A 557 -15.45 19.36 -0.11
C CYS A 557 -15.35 19.91 -1.54
N TRP A 558 -14.25 20.60 -1.85
CA TRP A 558 -13.98 21.16 -3.18
C TRP A 558 -12.70 20.57 -3.75
N GLY A 559 -12.77 20.06 -4.98
CA GLY A 559 -11.60 19.58 -5.71
C GLY A 559 -10.84 20.74 -6.34
N ILE A 560 -9.52 20.79 -6.15
CA ILE A 560 -8.64 21.78 -6.78
C ILE A 560 -7.37 21.12 -7.34
N GLY A 561 -6.79 21.72 -8.37
CA GLY A 561 -5.56 21.23 -9.01
C GLY A 561 -5.82 20.35 -10.25
N PHE A 562 -4.76 20.13 -11.02
CA PHE A 562 -4.79 19.37 -12.27
C PHE A 562 -3.90 18.14 -12.18
N GLY A 563 -4.24 17.09 -12.94
CA GLY A 563 -3.48 15.83 -12.96
C GLY A 563 -3.31 15.22 -11.57
N LEU A 564 -2.08 14.78 -11.27
CA LEU A 564 -1.70 14.22 -9.96
C LEU A 564 -1.47 15.29 -8.87
N GLY A 565 -1.56 16.58 -9.21
CA GLY A 565 -1.59 17.68 -8.24
C GLY A 565 -2.99 17.95 -7.68
N PHE A 566 -3.99 17.14 -8.05
CA PHE A 566 -5.35 17.23 -7.53
C PHE A 566 -5.39 16.95 -6.03
N ARG A 567 -6.18 17.74 -5.33
CA ARG A 567 -6.40 17.64 -3.88
C ARG A 567 -7.79 18.15 -3.54
N VAL A 568 -8.32 17.66 -2.43
CA VAL A 568 -9.61 18.11 -1.89
C VAL A 568 -9.37 19.09 -0.75
N ILE A 569 -10.03 20.24 -0.81
CA ILE A 569 -10.17 21.14 0.33
C ILE A 569 -11.48 20.82 1.04
N ALA A 570 -11.41 20.48 2.32
CA ALA A 570 -12.59 20.37 3.18
C ALA A 570 -12.71 21.64 4.03
N LEU A 571 -13.82 22.34 3.86
CA LEU A 571 -14.13 23.56 4.60
C LEU A 571 -15.25 23.30 5.61
N ASP A 572 -15.26 24.09 6.68
CA ASP A 572 -16.35 24.12 7.63
C ASP A 572 -17.69 24.41 6.91
N PRO A 573 -18.81 23.76 7.25
CA PRO A 573 -20.10 24.03 6.62
C PRO A 573 -20.53 25.50 6.74
N ASN A 574 -20.07 26.23 7.77
CA ASN A 574 -20.31 27.66 7.94
C ASN A 574 -19.39 28.53 7.06
N PHE A 575 -18.40 27.94 6.40
CA PHE A 575 -17.58 28.66 5.43
C PHE A 575 -18.45 29.06 4.23
N ARG A 576 -18.74 30.37 4.16
CA ARG A 576 -19.49 30.96 3.05
C ARG A 576 -18.51 31.68 2.14
N LYS A 577 -18.50 31.29 0.87
CA LYS A 577 -17.83 32.08 -0.17
C LYS A 577 -18.46 33.48 -0.17
N LEU A 578 -17.64 34.51 0.03
CA LEU A 578 -18.11 35.89 -0.06
C LEU A 578 -18.55 36.16 -1.51
N SER A 579 -19.80 36.61 -1.69
CA SER A 579 -20.28 36.96 -3.04
C SER A 579 -19.67 38.27 -3.49
N LEU A 580 -19.25 38.33 -4.76
CA LEU A 580 -18.68 39.53 -5.36
C LEU A 580 -19.66 40.71 -5.24
N ASP A 581 -20.95 40.48 -5.48
CA ASP A 581 -21.97 41.53 -5.38
C ASP A 581 -22.10 42.08 -3.96
N HIS A 582 -22.03 41.21 -2.94
CA HIS A 582 -22.04 41.67 -1.54
C HIS A 582 -20.76 42.43 -1.21
N ILE A 583 -19.58 41.93 -1.59
CA ILE A 583 -18.31 42.63 -1.35
C ILE A 583 -18.33 44.00 -2.04
N VAL A 584 -18.71 44.08 -3.31
CA VAL A 584 -18.73 45.33 -4.09
C VAL A 584 -19.77 46.30 -3.51
N SER A 585 -20.95 45.82 -3.15
CA SER A 585 -21.99 46.64 -2.52
C SER A 585 -21.53 47.18 -1.16
N ALA A 586 -20.98 46.33 -0.29
CA ALA A 586 -20.42 46.73 1.00
C ALA A 586 -19.28 47.74 0.81
N TYR A 587 -18.33 47.44 -0.08
CA TYR A 587 -17.21 48.32 -0.43
C TYR A 587 -17.69 49.70 -0.90
N LYS A 588 -18.72 49.78 -1.76
CA LYS A 588 -19.26 51.06 -2.23
C LYS A 588 -19.97 51.86 -1.14
N ARG A 589 -20.66 51.19 -0.20
CA ARG A 589 -21.41 51.84 0.89
C ARG A 589 -20.55 52.27 2.07
N CYS A 590 -19.48 51.52 2.36
CA CYS A 590 -18.59 51.81 3.49
C CYS A 590 -17.85 53.13 3.30
N ARG A 591 -17.82 53.94 4.36
CA ARG A 591 -17.10 55.22 4.39
C ARG A 591 -15.64 55.07 4.82
N ASN A 592 -15.35 54.05 5.63
CA ASN A 592 -14.01 53.67 6.07
C ASN A 592 -13.82 52.18 5.81
N ARG A 593 -12.73 51.78 5.17
CA ARG A 593 -12.46 50.39 4.75
C ARG A 593 -11.03 50.02 5.13
N ALA A 594 -10.90 49.05 6.02
CA ALA A 594 -9.59 48.46 6.35
C ALA A 594 -9.31 47.29 5.41
N ILE A 595 -8.17 47.30 4.73
CA ILE A 595 -7.74 46.25 3.81
C ILE A 595 -6.37 45.76 4.29
N LEU A 596 -6.34 44.53 4.81
CA LEU A 596 -5.12 43.90 5.33
C LEU A 596 -4.67 42.84 4.32
N LEU A 597 -3.47 43.00 3.77
CA LEU A 597 -2.93 42.14 2.72
C LEU A 597 -1.69 41.42 3.25
N ASP A 598 -1.71 40.09 3.24
CA ASP A 598 -0.54 39.28 3.56
C ASP A 598 0.38 39.18 2.34
N TYR A 599 1.59 39.71 2.46
CA TYR A 599 2.53 39.74 1.35
C TYR A 599 3.14 38.38 1.05
N ASP A 600 3.67 37.69 2.07
CA ASP A 600 4.45 36.47 1.88
C ASP A 600 3.60 35.22 1.60
N GLY A 601 2.31 35.25 1.97
CA GLY A 601 1.38 34.14 1.73
C GLY A 601 0.36 34.38 0.62
N THR A 602 -0.28 35.57 0.58
CA THR A 602 -1.41 35.84 -0.35
C THR A 602 -0.97 36.50 -1.65
N MET A 603 -0.06 37.48 -1.58
CA MET A 603 0.37 38.26 -2.75
C MET A 603 1.55 37.60 -3.50
N MET A 604 2.29 36.71 -2.83
CA MET A 604 3.46 36.04 -3.39
C MET A 604 3.26 34.53 -3.42
N ALA A 605 3.58 33.90 -4.56
CA ALA A 605 3.59 32.45 -4.64
C ALA A 605 4.79 31.88 -3.85
N PRO A 606 4.64 30.80 -3.06
CA PRO A 606 5.70 30.24 -2.23
C PRO A 606 6.97 29.82 -2.99
N SER A 607 6.84 29.58 -4.31
CA SER A 607 7.87 29.03 -5.19
C SER A 607 8.77 30.06 -5.88
N VAL A 608 8.58 31.37 -5.66
CA VAL A 608 9.37 32.41 -6.35
C VAL A 608 10.67 32.69 -5.58
N THR A 609 11.80 32.59 -6.28
CA THR A 609 13.15 32.84 -5.73
C THR A 609 13.38 34.33 -5.49
N ASP A 610 12.91 35.18 -6.41
CA ASP A 610 12.89 36.62 -6.24
C ASP A 610 11.58 37.04 -5.56
N LYS A 611 11.71 37.52 -4.33
CA LYS A 611 10.56 37.90 -3.51
C LYS A 611 10.27 39.39 -3.54
N THR A 612 10.90 40.14 -4.45
CA THR A 612 10.63 41.56 -4.64
C THR A 612 9.27 41.78 -5.33
N PRO A 613 8.55 42.87 -5.00
CA PRO A 613 7.27 43.16 -5.63
C PRO A 613 7.48 43.61 -7.07
N ASN A 614 6.71 43.04 -7.99
CA ASN A 614 6.73 43.49 -9.38
C ASN A 614 6.03 44.87 -9.52
N PRO A 615 6.29 45.61 -10.63
CA PRO A 615 5.70 46.93 -10.83
C PRO A 615 4.17 46.94 -10.88
N GLU A 616 3.53 45.86 -11.33
CA GLU A 616 2.08 45.73 -11.37
C GLU A 616 1.47 45.71 -9.97
N VAL A 617 2.05 44.93 -9.05
CA VAL A 617 1.63 44.85 -7.64
C VAL A 617 1.75 46.21 -6.97
N ILE A 618 2.85 46.92 -7.19
CA ILE A 618 3.05 48.30 -6.71
C ILE A 618 1.96 49.21 -7.29
N GLY A 619 1.65 49.09 -8.58
CA GLY A 619 0.58 49.84 -9.24
C GLY A 619 -0.80 49.60 -8.61
N PHE A 620 -1.15 48.34 -8.33
CA PHE A 620 -2.41 47.97 -7.68
C PHE A 620 -2.51 48.51 -6.26
N LEU A 621 -1.44 48.37 -5.45
CA LEU A 621 -1.41 48.89 -4.08
C LEU A 621 -1.57 50.42 -4.08
N ASN A 622 -0.87 51.12 -4.96
CA ASN A 622 -1.03 52.55 -5.12
C ASN A 622 -2.46 52.93 -5.55
N SER A 623 -3.07 52.19 -6.48
CA SER A 623 -4.47 52.43 -6.88
C SER A 623 -5.44 52.22 -5.73
N LEU A 624 -5.22 51.22 -4.86
CA LEU A 624 -6.04 50.98 -3.68
C LEU A 624 -5.88 52.10 -2.64
N CYS A 625 -4.64 52.55 -2.41
CA CYS A 625 -4.32 53.60 -1.44
C CYS A 625 -4.72 55.02 -1.90
N ARG A 626 -4.98 55.21 -3.21
CA ARG A 626 -5.47 56.50 -3.76
C ARG A 626 -6.87 56.85 -3.27
N ASP A 627 -7.71 55.84 -3.00
CA ASP A 627 -9.04 56.08 -2.46
C ASP A 627 -8.92 56.44 -0.96
N PRO A 628 -9.26 57.68 -0.55
CA PRO A 628 -9.06 58.13 0.83
C PRO A 628 -9.94 57.40 1.85
N LYS A 629 -10.94 56.64 1.40
CA LYS A 629 -11.77 55.80 2.27
C LYS A 629 -11.09 54.47 2.62
N ASN A 630 -9.98 54.13 1.96
CA ASN A 630 -9.21 52.93 2.22
C ASN A 630 -8.06 53.20 3.18
N VAL A 631 -7.93 52.32 4.17
CA VAL A 631 -6.74 52.17 5.00
C VAL A 631 -6.16 50.81 4.65
N VAL A 632 -5.08 50.81 3.88
CA VAL A 632 -4.45 49.59 3.37
C VAL A 632 -3.20 49.30 4.18
N PHE A 633 -3.10 48.08 4.72
CA PHE A 633 -1.90 47.60 5.39
C PHE A 633 -1.37 46.35 4.70
N LEU A 634 -0.06 46.31 4.52
CA LEU A 634 0.66 45.12 4.12
C LEU A 634 1.25 44.44 5.36
N VAL A 635 0.89 43.18 5.60
CA VAL A 635 1.39 42.36 6.70
C VAL A 635 2.40 41.36 6.14
N SER A 636 3.57 41.26 6.76
CA SER A 636 4.65 40.38 6.30
C SER A 636 5.53 39.91 7.46
N GLY A 637 6.13 38.73 7.30
CA GLY A 637 7.13 38.21 8.23
C GLY A 637 8.53 38.82 8.05
N ARG A 638 8.72 39.66 7.03
CA ARG A 638 10.01 40.27 6.70
C ARG A 638 10.37 41.40 7.66
N ASP A 639 11.67 41.69 7.72
CA ASP A 639 12.19 42.80 8.49
C ASP A 639 11.72 44.16 7.94
N LYS A 640 11.68 45.14 8.83
CA LYS A 640 11.24 46.50 8.54
C LYS A 640 11.99 47.16 7.37
N LYS A 641 13.31 46.96 7.28
CA LYS A 641 14.15 47.66 6.29
C LYS A 641 13.79 47.19 4.89
N THR A 642 13.75 45.87 4.70
CA THR A 642 13.40 45.26 3.41
C THR A 642 12.04 45.73 2.90
N LEU A 643 11.00 45.70 3.73
CA LEU A 643 9.66 46.14 3.32
C LEU A 643 9.59 47.64 3.04
N THR A 644 10.30 48.45 3.82
CA THR A 644 10.36 49.90 3.59
C THR A 644 11.02 50.21 2.24
N ASP A 645 12.09 49.50 1.90
CA ASP A 645 12.81 49.71 0.64
C ASP A 645 11.94 49.27 -0.55
N TRP A 646 11.31 48.09 -0.47
CA TRP A 646 10.50 47.52 -1.55
C TRP A 646 9.23 48.30 -1.85
N PHE A 647 8.56 48.82 -0.83
CA PHE A 647 7.29 49.56 -0.97
C PHE A 647 7.46 51.06 -0.77
N SER A 648 8.69 51.57 -0.88
CA SER A 648 9.01 53.00 -0.77
C SER A 648 8.20 53.89 -1.73
N SER A 649 7.80 53.34 -2.87
CA SER A 649 6.96 54.01 -3.88
C SER A 649 5.45 54.04 -3.56
N CYS A 650 5.03 53.44 -2.43
CA CYS A 650 3.65 53.39 -1.96
C CYS A 650 3.48 54.22 -0.66
N GLU A 651 3.52 55.56 -0.76
CA GLU A 651 3.60 56.45 0.42
C GLU A 651 2.44 56.31 1.42
N LYS A 652 1.24 55.93 0.95
CA LYS A 652 0.02 55.82 1.77
C LYS A 652 -0.26 54.39 2.25
N LEU A 653 0.63 53.44 1.97
CA LEU A 653 0.50 52.05 2.38
C LEU A 653 1.05 51.90 3.81
N GLY A 654 0.22 51.38 4.71
CA GLY A 654 0.67 50.97 6.03
C GLY A 654 1.50 49.68 5.95
N LEU A 655 2.57 49.60 6.75
CA LEU A 655 3.46 48.44 6.76
C LEU A 655 3.49 47.80 8.14
N ALA A 656 3.08 46.53 8.21
CA ALA A 656 3.18 45.68 9.39
C ALA A 656 4.27 44.61 9.17
N ALA A 657 5.49 44.92 9.60
CA ALA A 657 6.67 44.08 9.46
C ALA A 657 6.83 43.11 10.65
N GLU A 658 7.65 42.09 10.48
CA GLU A 658 8.02 41.13 11.55
C GLU A 658 6.78 40.52 12.22
N HIS A 659 5.83 40.06 11.40
CA HIS A 659 4.54 39.52 11.86
C HIS A 659 3.71 40.51 12.68
N GLY A 660 3.86 41.81 12.41
CA GLY A 660 3.12 42.88 13.08
C GLY A 660 3.80 43.43 14.33
N TYR A 661 5.03 43.01 14.64
CA TYR A 661 5.82 43.60 15.72
C TYR A 661 6.11 45.10 15.46
N PHE A 662 6.33 45.45 14.19
CA PHE A 662 6.50 46.84 13.77
C PHE A 662 5.36 47.26 12.84
N MET A 663 4.73 48.40 13.14
CA MET A 663 3.70 49.02 12.30
C MET A 663 4.05 50.47 11.97
N ARG A 664 3.83 50.87 10.72
CA ARG A 664 3.95 52.27 10.24
C ARG A 664 2.74 52.65 9.41
#